data_AF-A0A1C3EJS2-F1
#
_entry.id   AF-A0A1C3EJS2-F1
#
_cell.length_a   1.000
_cell.length_b   1.000
_cell.length_c   1.000
_cell.angle_alpha   90.00
_cell.angle_beta   90.00
_cell.angle_gamma   90.00
#
_symmetry.space_group_name_H-M   'P 1'
#
loop_
_entity.id
_entity.type
_entity.pdbx_description
1 polymer ?
#
loop_
_entity_poly.entity_id
_entity_poly.type
_entity_poly.pdbx_seq_one_letter_code
_entity_poly.pdbx_strand_id
1 'polypeptide(L)'
;MKLNHNKKNHSFIGVLFCLIFFLSGCEEGGLSGNPTIGNLSPDIQSNLGGKTRVNFVLSGPEEFLPLPSFIIQDAIDGTINAPREFASSIELDNAYLGLSSLDGWGLSSYIFVEFLGTGFGPEQRRVDRGFYLYELDRSMEEGSPVLTRIPAEAYTRGQNLVIQPLQVLKPKTDYFYAITNEILDEGGNPISSIQAYATLAGGVTLGLGERLNRVSSIIRKLNQSMFDINSEVDLSNVVFSMAYTTQSIGETTEHTKLAIVKGLERGGLERIWKGASNPRNVDLSDAYKMEFGTTTDFLRYVRRDTNFETYVDIDDEGLKERLVEAYGLLNTIGNPNIPIINLFNLRTQLNITPGTIKLPYFLETIPDKIPLTPFERATPNLATVRYILERGELEDKAAVTKQLVKAGIDMSQLATLEDDNEALLKLMGLEMVLDNGEPIETIVTEKAAYGGIGAAQSTVKVVTRYNPIPKIKALEDVKFLLFTPKKFNPNKPVKLIIFQHPITASKEAAMAIAPRFVGLPTLPPVIGNLVAAISAIPGVSEIIGLLSGQGNDLTWLRGNDENIALIAIDHPLHGDRCISDEQCTSEEPTLYLNLQAFPVGRDNFRQSTFDNLGLRLGLALAQEKRELDGTPLENLEDLAVNPPSLVSHSFGGVNATHTAVYGNKSLGGELGELYDDRFSFSKLALANTGSQVPLILINSEEYQSLVKHIVAATLSAGYQKFIEDNPLACGDEKDVAKCYDEFEKQAGNNADLAAVATEVEGSFDLFGIAAQTSLDNIDPVTITGITDEDGNKVLDGLPIYLQEVASDNTKPTNIDFAPFAGSRALAKSLGMNIVDQNSPTALVGNMPFALPQGDRNFVKYEGVADHLTFIGAQSSPDDEPHSGHMQTTVLEFLIRDDHSFDGVPTQYLQE
;
A
#
# COMPACT_ATOMS: atom_id res chain seq x y z
N MET A 1 27.29 -56.75 -33.25
CA MET A 1 27.59 -58.13 -32.83
C MET A 1 27.21 -58.26 -31.36
N LYS A 2 26.23 -59.12 -31.06
CA LYS A 2 25.70 -59.58 -29.76
C LYS A 2 25.16 -58.56 -28.73
N LEU A 3 23.83 -58.61 -28.60
CA LEU A 3 23.00 -58.26 -27.45
C LEU A 3 23.49 -58.88 -26.14
N ASN A 4 23.24 -58.19 -25.02
CA ASN A 4 22.67 -58.87 -23.85
C ASN A 4 21.78 -57.91 -23.04
N HIS A 5 20.52 -58.32 -22.90
CA HIS A 5 19.50 -57.72 -22.03
C HIS A 5 19.86 -57.91 -20.55
N ASN A 6 19.67 -56.87 -19.74
CA ASN A 6 19.26 -57.04 -18.36
C ASN A 6 18.03 -56.17 -18.09
N LYS A 7 16.85 -56.79 -18.30
CA LYS A 7 15.57 -56.35 -17.77
C LYS A 7 15.58 -56.58 -16.26
N LYS A 8 15.61 -55.51 -15.47
CA LYS A 8 15.07 -55.41 -14.10
C LYS A 8 15.26 -53.96 -13.63
N ASN A 9 14.21 -53.14 -13.74
CA ASN A 9 13.88 -51.95 -12.92
C ASN A 9 12.81 -51.05 -13.54
N HIS A 10 12.32 -51.31 -14.76
CA HIS A 10 11.24 -50.52 -15.36
C HIS A 10 9.81 -50.91 -14.93
N SER A 11 9.64 -51.88 -14.02
CA SER A 11 8.30 -52.33 -13.61
C SER A 11 7.75 -51.63 -12.35
N PHE A 12 8.56 -50.85 -11.63
CA PHE A 12 8.10 -50.10 -10.43
C PHE A 12 7.76 -48.64 -10.75
N ILE A 13 8.41 -48.04 -11.75
CA ILE A 13 8.16 -46.66 -12.20
C ILE A 13 6.89 -46.57 -13.05
N GLY A 14 6.59 -47.60 -13.86
CA GLY A 14 5.38 -47.64 -14.69
C GLY A 14 4.07 -47.86 -13.93
N VAL A 15 4.12 -48.36 -12.70
CA VAL A 15 2.91 -48.53 -11.85
C VAL A 15 2.63 -47.27 -11.03
N LEU A 16 3.66 -46.49 -10.68
CA LEU A 16 3.49 -45.23 -9.93
C LEU A 16 3.00 -44.08 -10.84
N PHE A 17 3.45 -44.03 -12.10
CA PHE A 17 2.96 -43.05 -13.08
C PHE A 17 1.53 -43.31 -13.56
N CYS A 18 1.05 -44.56 -13.46
CA CYS A 18 -0.32 -44.91 -13.85
C CYS A 18 -1.37 -44.56 -12.77
N LEU A 19 -0.96 -44.43 -11.50
CA LEU A 19 -1.85 -44.01 -10.40
C LEU A 19 -2.20 -42.51 -10.45
N ILE A 20 -1.35 -41.68 -11.06
CA ILE A 20 -1.55 -40.23 -11.17
C ILE A 20 -2.58 -39.90 -12.27
N PHE A 21 -2.58 -40.64 -13.39
CA PHE A 21 -3.59 -40.45 -14.45
C PHE A 21 -4.98 -41.01 -14.10
N PHE A 22 -5.09 -41.93 -13.14
CA PHE A 22 -6.41 -42.34 -12.64
C PHE A 22 -7.04 -41.26 -11.75
N LEU A 23 -6.25 -40.32 -11.20
CA LEU A 23 -6.74 -39.21 -10.38
C LEU A 23 -7.36 -38.05 -11.19
N SER A 24 -7.21 -38.05 -12.52
CA SER A 24 -7.61 -36.95 -13.41
C SER A 24 -8.46 -37.43 -14.60
N GLY A 25 -9.38 -38.40 -14.42
CA GLY A 25 -10.14 -38.95 -15.57
C GLY A 25 -11.67 -39.15 -15.53
N CYS A 26 -12.40 -38.87 -14.46
CA CYS A 26 -13.79 -39.28 -14.28
C CYS A 26 -14.64 -38.58 -13.14
N GLU A 27 -14.98 -37.30 -13.19
CA GLU A 27 -16.43 -36.98 -13.09
C GLU A 27 -16.98 -36.57 -14.46
N GLU A 28 -16.40 -37.22 -15.49
CA GLU A 28 -16.29 -36.91 -16.93
C GLU A 28 -14.89 -36.45 -17.36
N GLY A 29 -14.02 -36.24 -16.37
CA GLY A 29 -12.57 -36.02 -16.55
C GLY A 29 -11.71 -35.96 -15.28
N GLY A 30 -12.21 -36.21 -14.05
CA GLY A 30 -11.45 -36.50 -12.79
C GLY A 30 -12.03 -37.62 -11.85
N LEU A 31 -11.47 -38.86 -11.78
CA LEU A 31 -11.79 -40.07 -10.92
C LEU A 31 -13.17 -40.84 -10.84
N SER A 32 -13.33 -41.97 -11.55
CA SER A 32 -14.48 -42.95 -11.50
C SER A 32 -14.01 -44.38 -11.78
N GLY A 33 -12.78 -44.67 -11.37
CA GLY A 33 -12.60 -45.96 -10.72
C GLY A 33 -13.14 -45.80 -9.30
N ASN A 34 -14.03 -46.68 -8.85
CA ASN A 34 -14.21 -46.85 -7.40
C ASN A 34 -12.80 -47.00 -6.82
N PRO A 35 -12.32 -46.06 -5.99
CA PRO A 35 -11.08 -46.31 -5.28
C PRO A 35 -11.29 -47.61 -4.53
N THR A 36 -10.24 -48.38 -4.30
CA THR A 36 -10.29 -49.37 -3.24
C THR A 36 -10.47 -48.55 -1.95
N ILE A 37 -11.74 -48.28 -1.59
CA ILE A 37 -12.16 -47.50 -0.43
C ILE A 37 -11.65 -48.27 0.77
N GLY A 38 -10.55 -47.81 1.31
CA GLY A 38 -9.98 -48.26 2.57
C GLY A 38 -10.00 -47.09 3.56
N ASN A 39 -11.15 -46.89 4.19
CA ASN A 39 -11.34 -46.18 5.47
C ASN A 39 -11.23 -44.63 5.46
N LEU A 40 -12.10 -43.92 4.74
CA LEU A 40 -12.56 -42.62 5.26
C LEU A 40 -13.49 -42.87 6.46
N SER A 41 -13.44 -42.03 7.49
CA SER A 41 -14.41 -42.15 8.59
C SER A 41 -15.84 -41.87 8.06
N PRO A 42 -16.88 -42.47 8.65
CA PRO A 42 -18.27 -42.17 8.28
C PRO A 42 -18.58 -40.67 8.33
N ASP A 43 -17.97 -39.96 9.28
CA ASP A 43 -18.13 -38.53 9.48
C ASP A 43 -17.62 -37.72 8.27
N ILE A 44 -16.42 -38.02 7.75
CA ILE A 44 -15.88 -37.34 6.56
C ILE A 44 -16.67 -37.71 5.30
N GLN A 45 -17.13 -38.97 5.20
CA GLN A 45 -17.91 -39.43 4.07
C GLN A 45 -19.31 -38.77 4.00
N SER A 46 -19.88 -38.40 5.15
CA SER A 46 -21.20 -37.76 5.23
C SER A 46 -21.24 -36.36 4.61
N ASN A 47 -20.09 -35.69 4.50
CA ASN A 47 -19.95 -34.37 3.89
C ASN A 47 -19.65 -34.42 2.39
N LEU A 48 -19.76 -35.56 1.71
CA LEU A 48 -19.54 -35.66 0.26
C LEU A 48 -20.87 -35.74 -0.51
N GLY A 49 -20.85 -35.37 -1.79
CA GLY A 49 -21.97 -35.58 -2.72
C GLY A 49 -23.09 -34.54 -2.69
N GLY A 50 -22.87 -33.37 -2.06
CA GLY A 50 -23.76 -32.22 -2.16
C GLY A 50 -23.71 -31.53 -3.53
N LYS A 51 -24.69 -30.66 -3.80
CA LYS A 51 -24.82 -29.93 -5.07
C LYS A 51 -23.87 -28.74 -5.19
N THR A 52 -23.49 -28.16 -4.05
CA THR A 52 -22.52 -27.06 -3.95
C THR A 52 -21.32 -27.57 -3.19
N ARG A 53 -20.18 -27.68 -3.87
CA ARG A 53 -18.99 -28.40 -3.39
C ARG A 53 -17.79 -27.48 -3.41
N VAL A 54 -16.91 -27.53 -2.42
CA VAL A 54 -15.70 -26.69 -2.41
C VAL A 54 -14.85 -26.97 -3.66
N ASN A 55 -14.42 -25.91 -4.35
CA ASN A 55 -13.46 -26.00 -5.44
C ASN A 55 -12.05 -26.20 -4.84
N PHE A 56 -11.50 -27.42 -5.00
CA PHE A 56 -10.18 -27.76 -4.46
C PHE A 56 -9.52 -28.85 -5.31
N VAL A 57 -8.61 -28.43 -6.16
CA VAL A 57 -7.85 -29.26 -7.10
C VAL A 57 -6.37 -29.06 -6.80
N LEU A 58 -5.68 -30.16 -6.45
CA LEU A 58 -4.32 -30.11 -5.87
C LEU A 58 -3.18 -30.03 -6.89
N SER A 59 -3.46 -30.29 -8.16
CA SER A 59 -2.47 -30.37 -9.25
C SER A 59 -3.12 -30.55 -10.62
N GLY A 60 -2.45 -30.10 -11.66
CA GLY A 60 -2.82 -30.29 -13.07
C GLY A 60 -3.38 -29.00 -13.69
N PRO A 61 -3.77 -29.01 -14.99
CA PRO A 61 -4.19 -27.84 -15.77
C PRO A 61 -5.37 -27.02 -15.22
N GLU A 62 -6.01 -27.50 -14.16
CA GLU A 62 -7.15 -26.88 -13.47
C GLU A 62 -6.85 -26.78 -11.95
N GLU A 63 -5.57 -26.68 -11.54
CA GLU A 63 -5.18 -26.52 -10.13
C GLU A 63 -5.83 -25.25 -9.56
N PHE A 64 -6.66 -25.44 -8.55
CA PHE A 64 -7.35 -24.36 -7.86
C PHE A 64 -7.36 -24.63 -6.36
N LEU A 65 -6.98 -23.62 -5.59
CA LEU A 65 -6.92 -23.70 -4.13
C LEU A 65 -7.66 -22.50 -3.55
N PRO A 66 -8.52 -22.70 -2.53
CA PRO A 66 -9.04 -21.61 -1.73
C PRO A 66 -7.89 -20.77 -1.15
N LEU A 67 -8.06 -19.45 -1.16
CA LEU A 67 -7.02 -18.50 -0.74
C LEU A 67 -7.46 -17.80 0.56
N PRO A 68 -6.54 -17.55 1.50
CA PRO A 68 -5.13 -17.96 1.54
C PRO A 68 -4.95 -19.47 1.81
N SER A 69 -3.77 -20.01 1.47
CA SER A 69 -3.44 -21.42 1.69
C SER A 69 -1.95 -21.66 1.91
N PHE A 70 -1.60 -22.41 2.95
CA PHE A 70 -0.22 -22.82 3.23
C PHE A 70 0.34 -23.85 2.23
N ILE A 71 -0.52 -24.49 1.43
CA ILE A 71 -0.11 -25.52 0.46
C ILE A 71 0.90 -24.95 -0.56
N ILE A 72 0.76 -23.67 -0.87
CA ILE A 72 1.60 -22.93 -1.81
C ILE A 72 2.59 -22.00 -1.12
N GLN A 73 2.82 -22.11 0.20
CA GLN A 73 3.90 -21.39 0.88
C GLN A 73 5.22 -22.17 0.76
N ASP A 74 6.12 -21.72 -0.09
CA ASP A 74 7.40 -22.36 -0.37
C ASP A 74 8.30 -22.40 0.88
N ALA A 75 8.68 -23.61 1.31
CA ALA A 75 9.57 -23.80 2.45
C ALA A 75 11.06 -23.57 2.11
N ILE A 76 11.43 -23.38 0.84
CA ILE A 76 12.81 -23.15 0.43
C ILE A 76 13.17 -21.69 0.62
N ASP A 77 12.38 -20.75 0.12
CA ASP A 77 12.70 -19.31 0.18
C ASP A 77 11.71 -18.51 1.03
N GLY A 78 10.69 -19.18 1.56
CA GLY A 78 9.66 -18.61 2.42
C GLY A 78 8.61 -17.79 1.67
N THR A 79 8.61 -17.79 0.33
CA THR A 79 7.62 -17.04 -0.47
C THR A 79 6.38 -17.86 -0.78
N ILE A 80 5.32 -17.23 -1.30
CA ILE A 80 4.22 -17.95 -1.94
C ILE A 80 4.71 -18.46 -3.31
N ASN A 81 4.25 -19.64 -3.74
CA ASN A 81 4.50 -20.21 -5.06
C ASN A 81 3.15 -20.44 -5.74
N ALA A 82 2.56 -19.36 -6.24
CA ALA A 82 1.28 -19.39 -6.94
C ALA A 82 1.41 -20.19 -8.26
N PRO A 83 0.40 -21.00 -8.64
CA PRO A 83 0.43 -21.78 -9.87
C PRO A 83 0.65 -20.91 -11.11
N ARG A 84 1.60 -21.30 -11.98
CA ARG A 84 1.95 -20.55 -13.20
C ARG A 84 0.88 -20.61 -14.28
N GLU A 85 -0.09 -21.52 -14.17
CA GLU A 85 -1.13 -21.73 -15.19
C GLU A 85 -2.10 -20.55 -15.30
N PHE A 86 -2.18 -19.71 -14.25
CA PHE A 86 -2.88 -18.43 -14.27
C PHE A 86 -2.07 -17.30 -14.92
N ALA A 87 -0.82 -17.57 -15.35
CA ALA A 87 0.06 -16.61 -15.99
C ALA A 87 0.36 -17.03 -17.45
N SER A 88 0.02 -16.16 -18.40
CA SER A 88 0.43 -16.31 -19.81
C SER A 88 1.93 -16.07 -20.04
N SER A 89 2.66 -15.69 -18.98
CA SER A 89 4.04 -15.21 -19.00
C SER A 89 4.79 -15.68 -17.75
N ILE A 90 6.13 -15.67 -17.82
CA ILE A 90 7.03 -15.92 -16.68
C ILE A 90 7.53 -14.62 -16.04
N GLU A 91 7.18 -13.47 -16.60
CA GLU A 91 7.48 -12.13 -16.09
C GLU A 91 6.41 -11.68 -15.09
N LEU A 92 6.73 -10.70 -14.23
CA LEU A 92 5.79 -10.11 -13.28
C LEU A 92 4.80 -9.15 -13.97
N ASP A 93 4.06 -9.63 -14.97
CA ASP A 93 3.04 -8.89 -15.71
C ASP A 93 1.61 -9.29 -15.30
N ASN A 94 1.49 -10.00 -14.18
CA ASN A 94 0.24 -10.52 -13.65
C ASN A 94 0.19 -10.40 -12.12
N ALA A 95 -0.89 -9.80 -11.62
CA ALA A 95 -1.16 -9.60 -10.19
C ALA A 95 -1.06 -10.90 -9.36
N TYR A 96 -1.53 -12.04 -9.87
CA TYR A 96 -1.43 -13.33 -9.18
C TYR A 96 -0.01 -13.85 -9.09
N LEU A 97 0.78 -13.70 -10.16
CA LEU A 97 2.18 -14.05 -10.09
C LEU A 97 2.94 -13.13 -9.11
N GLY A 98 2.45 -11.89 -8.95
CA GLY A 98 2.91 -10.97 -7.91
C GLY A 98 2.83 -11.54 -6.48
N LEU A 99 1.83 -12.39 -6.18
CA LEU A 99 1.76 -13.09 -4.88
C LEU A 99 3.01 -13.93 -4.63
N SER A 100 3.60 -14.50 -5.69
CA SER A 100 4.79 -15.34 -5.57
C SER A 100 6.07 -14.57 -5.19
N SER A 101 5.98 -13.26 -5.00
CA SER A 101 7.05 -12.41 -4.47
C SER A 101 6.92 -12.11 -2.97
N LEU A 102 5.88 -12.61 -2.33
CA LEU A 102 5.51 -12.27 -0.94
C LEU A 102 5.90 -13.39 0.01
N ASP A 103 6.31 -13.03 1.23
CA ASP A 103 6.70 -13.97 2.30
C ASP A 103 5.54 -14.44 3.18
N GLY A 104 4.30 -14.23 2.72
CA GLY A 104 3.07 -14.66 3.38
C GLY A 104 1.84 -13.94 2.83
N TRP A 105 0.70 -14.17 3.46
CA TRP A 105 -0.61 -13.67 3.02
C TRP A 105 -0.98 -12.34 3.69
N GLY A 106 -2.00 -11.66 3.15
CA GLY A 106 -2.48 -10.39 3.67
C GLY A 106 -2.95 -10.46 5.13
N LEU A 107 -2.70 -9.39 5.88
CA LEU A 107 -3.16 -9.16 7.24
C LEU A 107 -4.57 -8.55 7.25
N SER A 108 -4.95 -7.82 6.19
CA SER A 108 -6.29 -7.20 6.07
C SER A 108 -7.14 -7.83 4.96
N SER A 109 -6.54 -8.67 4.11
CA SER A 109 -7.20 -9.42 3.05
C SER A 109 -8.29 -10.36 3.59
N TYR A 110 -9.34 -10.55 2.80
CA TYR A 110 -10.34 -11.57 3.05
C TYR A 110 -9.85 -12.97 2.62
N ILE A 111 -10.51 -13.97 3.19
CA ILE A 111 -10.42 -15.37 2.80
C ILE A 111 -11.50 -15.63 1.76
N PHE A 112 -11.14 -16.33 0.69
CA PHE A 112 -11.98 -16.62 -0.45
C PHE A 112 -12.02 -18.11 -0.73
N VAL A 113 -13.24 -18.65 -0.76
CA VAL A 113 -13.51 -20.04 -1.06
C VAL A 113 -14.52 -20.09 -2.21
N GLU A 114 -14.08 -20.60 -3.35
CA GLU A 114 -14.96 -20.89 -4.48
C GLU A 114 -15.61 -22.27 -4.31
N PHE A 115 -16.82 -22.40 -4.85
CA PHE A 115 -17.58 -23.63 -4.90
C PHE A 115 -17.95 -23.98 -6.35
N LEU A 116 -18.02 -25.28 -6.63
CA LEU A 116 -18.57 -25.84 -7.86
C LEU A 116 -20.04 -26.19 -7.67
N GLY A 117 -20.84 -26.02 -8.72
CA GLY A 117 -22.20 -26.56 -8.80
C GLY A 117 -23.28 -25.50 -8.64
N THR A 118 -24.24 -25.69 -7.71
CA THR A 118 -25.41 -24.79 -7.59
C THR A 118 -25.05 -23.39 -7.06
N GLY A 119 -24.07 -23.28 -6.15
CA GLY A 119 -23.63 -21.97 -5.62
C GLY A 119 -24.68 -21.28 -4.73
N PHE A 120 -24.57 -19.96 -4.63
CA PHE A 120 -25.32 -19.12 -3.67
C PHE A 120 -26.25 -18.09 -4.31
N GLY A 121 -26.31 -18.04 -5.64
CA GLY A 121 -27.08 -17.06 -6.40
C GLY A 121 -26.35 -15.73 -6.57
N PRO A 122 -26.84 -14.84 -7.46
CA PRO A 122 -26.13 -13.61 -7.84
C PRO A 122 -26.14 -12.52 -6.76
N GLU A 123 -27.08 -12.56 -5.83
CA GLU A 123 -27.18 -11.57 -4.75
C GLU A 123 -26.19 -11.88 -3.62
N GLN A 124 -25.55 -10.83 -3.11
CA GLN A 124 -24.72 -10.95 -1.93
C GLN A 124 -25.57 -11.21 -0.68
N ARG A 125 -25.27 -12.28 0.06
CA ARG A 125 -26.02 -12.68 1.27
C ARG A 125 -25.08 -12.88 2.44
N ARG A 126 -25.43 -12.30 3.59
CA ARG A 126 -24.71 -12.51 4.86
C ARG A 126 -24.82 -13.97 5.29
N VAL A 127 -23.72 -14.50 5.78
CA VAL A 127 -23.64 -15.81 6.44
C VAL A 127 -23.51 -15.60 7.95
N ASP A 128 -24.45 -16.15 8.72
CA ASP A 128 -24.48 -15.93 10.17
C ASP A 128 -23.75 -17.03 10.97
N ARG A 129 -23.56 -18.22 10.39
CA ARG A 129 -22.95 -19.39 11.06
C ARG A 129 -22.19 -20.27 10.08
N GLY A 130 -21.36 -21.16 10.63
CA GLY A 130 -20.68 -22.20 9.86
C GLY A 130 -19.32 -21.81 9.28
N PHE A 131 -18.75 -20.69 9.71
CA PHE A 131 -17.40 -20.24 9.37
C PHE A 131 -16.63 -19.88 10.65
N TYR A 132 -15.32 -20.15 10.64
CA TYR A 132 -14.46 -19.95 11.80
C TYR A 132 -13.07 -19.49 11.36
N LEU A 133 -12.48 -18.56 12.10
CA LEU A 133 -11.12 -18.07 11.93
C LEU A 133 -10.41 -18.06 13.29
N TYR A 134 -9.18 -18.57 13.34
CA TYR A 134 -8.36 -18.68 14.55
C TYR A 134 -6.92 -18.23 14.30
N GLU A 135 -6.35 -17.54 15.28
CA GLU A 135 -4.90 -17.31 15.43
C GLU A 135 -4.27 -18.53 16.14
N LEU A 136 -3.06 -18.90 15.71
CA LEU A 136 -2.25 -19.95 16.32
C LEU A 136 -1.07 -19.32 17.07
N ASP A 137 -0.80 -19.79 18.29
CA ASP A 137 0.35 -19.32 19.09
C ASP A 137 1.72 -19.82 18.58
N ARG A 138 1.72 -20.84 17.72
CA ARG A 138 2.91 -21.45 17.12
C ARG A 138 2.55 -22.23 15.86
N SER A 139 3.58 -22.61 15.10
CA SER A 139 3.39 -23.45 13.92
C SER A 139 2.93 -24.87 14.26
N MET A 140 2.03 -25.41 13.44
CA MET A 140 1.58 -26.80 13.48
C MET A 140 2.71 -27.82 13.23
N GLU A 141 3.84 -27.34 12.69
CA GLU A 141 5.05 -28.14 12.52
C GLU A 141 5.83 -28.31 13.84
N GLU A 142 5.75 -27.31 14.72
CA GLU A 142 6.45 -27.28 16.01
C GLU A 142 5.67 -27.96 17.14
N GLY A 143 4.36 -28.17 16.97
CA GLY A 143 3.52 -28.83 17.98
C GLY A 143 2.02 -28.70 17.71
N SER A 144 1.20 -28.98 18.73
CA SER A 144 -0.22 -28.62 18.74
C SER A 144 -0.35 -27.21 19.32
N PRO A 145 -0.84 -26.21 18.55
CA PRO A 145 -0.98 -24.84 19.02
C PRO A 145 -2.23 -24.66 19.88
N VAL A 146 -2.23 -23.56 20.62
CA VAL A 146 -3.43 -22.97 21.20
C VAL A 146 -4.10 -22.11 20.12
N LEU A 147 -5.40 -22.33 19.89
CA LEU A 147 -6.16 -21.54 18.94
C LEU A 147 -6.93 -20.44 19.67
N THR A 148 -6.86 -19.22 19.15
CA THR A 148 -7.64 -18.07 19.63
C THR A 148 -8.60 -17.60 18.55
N ARG A 149 -9.91 -17.58 18.83
CA ARG A 149 -10.92 -17.19 17.84
C ARG A 149 -10.78 -15.72 17.47
N ILE A 150 -10.74 -15.45 16.16
CA ILE A 150 -10.71 -14.10 15.60
C ILE A 150 -12.12 -13.73 15.12
N PRO A 151 -12.63 -12.54 15.49
CA PRO A 151 -13.89 -12.04 14.96
C PRO A 151 -13.81 -11.85 13.44
N ALA A 152 -14.80 -12.38 12.73
CA ALA A 152 -14.93 -12.27 11.28
C ALA A 152 -16.40 -12.18 10.88
N GLU A 153 -16.65 -11.62 9.70
CA GLU A 153 -17.93 -11.65 9.01
C GLU A 153 -17.79 -12.46 7.72
N ALA A 154 -18.88 -13.02 7.24
CA ALA A 154 -18.87 -13.79 6.00
C ALA A 154 -20.08 -13.48 5.14
N TYR A 155 -19.90 -13.56 3.82
CA TYR A 155 -20.95 -13.40 2.84
C TYR A 155 -20.74 -14.34 1.66
N THR A 156 -21.83 -14.67 0.98
CA THR A 156 -21.81 -15.45 -0.26
C THR A 156 -22.32 -14.64 -1.43
N ARG A 157 -21.76 -14.88 -2.62
CA ARG A 157 -22.19 -14.29 -3.91
C ARG A 157 -21.72 -15.19 -5.05
N GLY A 158 -22.62 -15.50 -5.99
CA GLY A 158 -22.34 -16.38 -7.12
C GLY A 158 -21.89 -17.77 -6.65
N GLN A 159 -20.65 -18.14 -6.94
CA GLN A 159 -20.03 -19.38 -6.48
C GLN A 159 -19.13 -19.19 -5.25
N ASN A 160 -19.06 -17.99 -4.69
CA ASN A 160 -18.02 -17.61 -3.75
C ASN A 160 -18.56 -17.46 -2.33
N LEU A 161 -17.75 -17.88 -1.36
CA LEU A 161 -17.82 -17.50 0.04
C LEU A 161 -16.62 -16.63 0.36
N VAL A 162 -16.87 -15.47 0.93
CA VAL A 162 -15.85 -14.56 1.44
C VAL A 162 -15.95 -14.48 2.95
N ILE A 163 -14.83 -14.63 3.65
CA ILE A 163 -14.72 -14.47 5.11
C ILE A 163 -13.74 -13.32 5.37
N GLN A 164 -14.25 -12.24 5.94
CA GLN A 164 -13.52 -10.99 6.20
C GLN A 164 -13.20 -10.88 7.70
N PRO A 165 -11.91 -10.86 8.10
CA PRO A 165 -11.53 -10.51 9.46
C PRO A 165 -12.07 -9.12 9.85
N LEU A 166 -12.51 -8.95 11.11
CA LEU A 166 -12.95 -7.66 11.66
C LEU A 166 -11.85 -6.89 12.40
N GLN A 167 -10.66 -7.50 12.49
CA GLN A 167 -9.44 -6.89 12.99
C GLN A 167 -8.29 -7.24 12.05
N VAL A 168 -7.35 -6.31 11.88
CA VAL A 168 -6.11 -6.58 11.15
C VAL A 168 -5.36 -7.70 11.88
N LEU A 169 -4.92 -8.70 11.13
CA LEU A 169 -4.20 -9.85 11.66
C LEU A 169 -2.77 -9.46 12.03
N LYS A 170 -2.10 -10.25 12.88
CA LYS A 170 -0.71 -10.01 13.27
C LYS A 170 0.23 -10.40 12.13
N PRO A 171 1.35 -9.69 11.93
CA PRO A 171 2.38 -10.10 10.96
C PRO A 171 3.06 -11.40 11.38
N LYS A 172 3.64 -12.13 10.42
CA LYS A 172 4.46 -13.34 10.66
C LYS A 172 3.78 -14.39 11.55
N THR A 173 2.45 -14.48 11.50
CA THR A 173 1.64 -15.28 12.42
C THR A 173 0.81 -16.32 11.66
N ASP A 174 0.69 -17.51 12.23
CA ASP A 174 -0.10 -18.59 11.64
C ASP A 174 -1.58 -18.45 12.00
N TYR A 175 -2.43 -18.63 11.01
CA TYR A 175 -3.88 -18.59 11.12
C TYR A 175 -4.51 -19.84 10.52
N PHE A 176 -5.73 -20.13 10.96
CA PHE A 176 -6.51 -21.27 10.50
C PHE A 176 -7.97 -20.87 10.31
N TYR A 177 -8.55 -21.25 9.17
CA TYR A 177 -9.98 -21.11 8.93
C TYR A 177 -10.64 -22.44 8.61
N ALA A 178 -11.92 -22.55 8.98
CA ALA A 178 -12.75 -23.72 8.72
C ALA A 178 -14.17 -23.29 8.32
N ILE A 179 -14.76 -24.07 7.41
CA ILE A 179 -16.13 -23.91 6.96
C ILE A 179 -16.88 -25.23 7.11
N THR A 180 -18.17 -25.13 7.39
CA THR A 180 -19.03 -26.28 7.73
C THR A 180 -20.26 -26.34 6.86
N ASN A 181 -20.92 -27.49 6.88
CA ASN A 181 -22.19 -27.75 6.19
C ASN A 181 -23.40 -26.98 6.79
N GLU A 182 -23.20 -26.14 7.82
CA GLU A 182 -24.23 -25.19 8.28
C GLU A 182 -24.49 -24.05 7.29
N ILE A 183 -23.53 -23.79 6.39
CA ILE A 183 -23.72 -22.85 5.28
C ILE A 183 -24.59 -23.51 4.21
N LEU A 184 -25.60 -22.78 3.73
CA LEU A 184 -26.58 -23.29 2.77
C LEU A 184 -26.38 -22.65 1.39
N ASP A 185 -26.61 -23.45 0.35
CA ASP A 185 -26.67 -23.02 -1.04
C ASP A 185 -27.96 -22.22 -1.35
N GLU A 186 -28.08 -21.68 -2.56
CA GLU A 186 -29.28 -20.93 -2.98
C GLU A 186 -30.57 -21.77 -2.89
N GLY A 187 -30.47 -23.09 -3.02
CA GLY A 187 -31.57 -24.03 -2.88
C GLY A 187 -31.88 -24.46 -1.44
N GLY A 188 -31.20 -23.89 -0.45
CA GLY A 188 -31.34 -24.24 0.96
C GLY A 188 -30.69 -25.58 1.36
N ASN A 189 -29.83 -26.16 0.53
CA ASN A 189 -29.11 -27.39 0.84
C ASN A 189 -27.74 -27.08 1.48
N PRO A 190 -27.28 -27.89 2.43
CA PRO A 190 -25.92 -27.80 2.97
C PRO A 190 -24.84 -27.83 1.88
N ILE A 191 -23.84 -26.96 2.00
CA ILE A 191 -22.61 -27.10 1.23
C ILE A 191 -21.88 -28.40 1.59
N SER A 192 -21.09 -28.93 0.67
CA SER A 192 -20.38 -30.19 0.87
C SER A 192 -18.91 -30.11 0.49
N SER A 193 -18.13 -31.06 0.99
CA SER A 193 -16.72 -31.23 0.69
C SER A 193 -16.50 -31.86 -0.70
N ILE A 194 -15.23 -32.04 -1.05
CA ILE A 194 -14.79 -32.73 -2.26
C ILE A 194 -13.80 -33.85 -1.90
N GLN A 195 -13.75 -34.88 -2.75
CA GLN A 195 -12.97 -36.09 -2.51
C GLN A 195 -11.48 -35.81 -2.24
N ALA A 196 -10.89 -34.83 -2.92
CA ALA A 196 -9.49 -34.45 -2.74
C ALA A 196 -9.20 -33.96 -1.30
N TYR A 197 -10.00 -33.01 -0.80
CA TYR A 197 -9.87 -32.54 0.59
C TYR A 197 -10.18 -33.66 1.60
N ALA A 198 -11.27 -34.40 1.39
CA ALA A 198 -11.66 -35.51 2.27
C ALA A 198 -10.54 -36.56 2.44
N THR A 199 -9.78 -36.82 1.36
CA THR A 199 -8.62 -37.73 1.38
C THR A 199 -7.48 -37.18 2.23
N LEU A 200 -7.19 -35.87 2.15
CA LEU A 200 -6.18 -35.21 2.98
C LEU A 200 -6.59 -35.17 4.45
N ALA A 201 -7.84 -34.79 4.75
CA ALA A 201 -8.36 -34.72 6.10
C ALA A 201 -8.48 -36.10 6.76
N GLY A 202 -8.84 -37.13 5.99
CA GLY A 202 -8.98 -38.51 6.45
C GLY A 202 -7.66 -39.25 6.68
N GLY A 203 -6.52 -38.70 6.23
CA GLY A 203 -5.20 -39.25 6.53
C GLY A 203 -4.87 -40.56 5.81
N VAL A 204 -5.45 -40.82 4.63
CA VAL A 204 -5.15 -42.02 3.85
C VAL A 204 -3.72 -41.94 3.32
N THR A 205 -2.82 -42.74 3.91
CA THR A 205 -1.38 -42.80 3.61
C THR A 205 -1.08 -43.50 2.28
N LEU A 206 -1.43 -42.89 1.15
CA LEU A 206 -1.07 -43.40 -0.18
C LEU A 206 0.02 -42.53 -0.81
N GLY A 207 1.28 -42.70 -0.43
CA GLY A 207 2.45 -42.25 -1.23
C GLY A 207 2.32 -40.89 -1.93
N LEU A 208 1.70 -39.90 -1.29
CA LEU A 208 1.24 -38.65 -1.93
C LEU A 208 2.37 -37.64 -2.19
N GLY A 209 3.63 -38.04 -1.96
CA GLY A 209 4.78 -37.13 -1.90
C GLY A 209 4.87 -36.36 -0.58
N GLU A 210 5.99 -35.68 -0.36
CA GLU A 210 6.29 -34.95 0.90
C GLU A 210 5.29 -33.80 1.15
N ARG A 211 4.89 -33.04 0.11
CA ARG A 211 3.87 -31.98 0.14
C ARG A 211 2.59 -32.44 0.81
N LEU A 212 1.92 -33.41 0.19
CA LEU A 212 0.58 -33.80 0.58
C LEU A 212 0.57 -34.56 1.92
N ASN A 213 1.69 -35.22 2.28
CA ASN A 213 1.85 -35.80 3.62
C ASN A 213 1.95 -34.71 4.70
N ARG A 214 2.74 -33.66 4.48
CA ARG A 214 2.83 -32.48 5.37
C ARG A 214 1.46 -31.82 5.49
N VAL A 215 0.81 -31.56 4.35
CA VAL A 215 -0.49 -30.91 4.28
C VAL A 215 -1.57 -31.71 5.03
N SER A 216 -1.67 -33.01 4.77
CA SER A 216 -2.60 -33.93 5.45
C SER A 216 -2.35 -33.95 6.97
N SER A 217 -1.08 -33.95 7.40
CA SER A 217 -0.71 -33.90 8.81
C SER A 217 -1.20 -32.61 9.48
N ILE A 218 -0.97 -31.46 8.85
CA ILE A 218 -1.38 -30.14 9.36
C ILE A 218 -2.91 -30.05 9.44
N ILE A 219 -3.64 -30.34 8.35
CA ILE A 219 -5.11 -30.30 8.30
C ILE A 219 -5.73 -31.19 9.39
N ARG A 220 -5.23 -32.42 9.56
CA ARG A 220 -5.76 -33.33 10.58
C ARG A 220 -5.55 -32.81 12.00
N LYS A 221 -4.35 -32.30 12.30
CA LYS A 221 -4.07 -31.73 13.62
C LYS A 221 -4.91 -30.47 13.89
N LEU A 222 -5.14 -29.64 12.88
CA LEU A 222 -5.97 -28.43 12.98
C LEU A 222 -7.43 -28.78 13.26
N ASN A 223 -8.01 -29.69 12.48
CA ASN A 223 -9.37 -30.15 12.68
C ASN A 223 -9.53 -30.73 14.10
N GLN A 224 -8.62 -31.60 14.54
CA GLN A 224 -8.65 -32.12 15.91
C GLN A 224 -8.57 -31.02 16.97
N SER A 225 -7.66 -30.06 16.80
CA SER A 225 -7.49 -28.96 17.77
C SER A 225 -8.74 -28.07 17.84
N MET A 226 -9.41 -27.83 16.71
CA MET A 226 -10.67 -27.09 16.67
C MET A 226 -11.78 -27.82 17.43
N PHE A 227 -11.88 -29.14 17.27
CA PHE A 227 -12.85 -29.95 18.03
C PHE A 227 -12.59 -29.91 19.53
N ASP A 228 -11.32 -29.99 19.94
CA ASP A 228 -10.94 -30.04 21.35
C ASP A 228 -11.28 -28.74 22.12
N ILE A 229 -11.27 -27.59 21.44
CA ILE A 229 -11.53 -26.27 22.06
C ILE A 229 -12.95 -25.74 21.83
N ASN A 230 -13.62 -26.19 20.78
CA ASN A 230 -14.93 -25.67 20.38
C ASN A 230 -15.96 -26.80 20.40
N SER A 231 -16.65 -26.94 21.54
CA SER A 231 -17.71 -27.93 21.70
C SER A 231 -18.94 -27.70 20.81
N GLU A 232 -19.00 -26.60 20.07
CA GLU A 232 -20.07 -26.27 19.12
C GLU A 232 -19.77 -26.78 17.70
N VAL A 233 -18.52 -27.11 17.38
CA VAL A 233 -18.12 -27.59 16.04
C VAL A 233 -17.95 -29.10 16.04
N ASP A 234 -18.88 -29.81 15.38
CA ASP A 234 -18.70 -31.23 15.09
C ASP A 234 -17.72 -31.41 13.92
N LEU A 235 -16.72 -32.28 14.08
CA LEU A 235 -15.81 -32.66 13.00
C LEU A 235 -16.55 -33.24 11.80
N SER A 236 -17.69 -33.90 12.04
CA SER A 236 -18.55 -34.41 10.98
C SER A 236 -19.21 -33.30 10.15
N ASN A 237 -19.15 -32.04 10.57
CA ASN A 237 -19.73 -30.91 9.85
C ASN A 237 -18.68 -30.11 9.07
N VAL A 238 -17.38 -30.34 9.30
CA VAL A 238 -16.30 -29.62 8.61
C VAL A 238 -16.25 -30.05 7.15
N VAL A 239 -16.51 -29.08 6.28
CA VAL A 239 -16.53 -29.24 4.82
C VAL A 239 -15.17 -28.93 4.22
N PHE A 240 -14.49 -27.91 4.73
CA PHE A 240 -13.14 -27.54 4.34
C PHE A 240 -12.44 -26.76 5.44
N SER A 241 -11.10 -26.86 5.48
CA SER A 241 -10.29 -26.10 6.41
C SER A 241 -8.86 -25.94 5.90
N MET A 242 -8.22 -24.83 6.25
CA MET A 242 -6.88 -24.50 5.75
C MET A 242 -6.15 -23.57 6.71
N ALA A 243 -4.83 -23.75 6.80
CA ALA A 243 -3.95 -22.81 7.50
C ALA A 243 -3.24 -21.88 6.52
N TYR A 244 -2.72 -20.77 7.03
CA TYR A 244 -1.89 -19.84 6.27
C TYR A 244 -1.07 -18.99 7.23
N THR A 245 0.03 -18.43 6.74
CA THR A 245 0.90 -17.52 7.50
C THR A 245 0.77 -16.13 6.91
N THR A 246 0.58 -15.12 7.76
CA THR A 246 0.58 -13.72 7.33
C THR A 246 1.99 -13.24 6.99
N GLN A 247 2.09 -12.35 6.02
CA GLN A 247 3.35 -11.76 5.58
C GLN A 247 4.04 -10.96 6.69
N SER A 248 5.30 -10.64 6.44
CA SER A 248 6.01 -9.64 7.23
C SER A 248 5.58 -8.22 6.87
N ILE A 249 5.60 -7.32 7.84
CA ILE A 249 5.32 -5.88 7.65
C ILE A 249 6.51 -5.11 8.24
N GLY A 250 6.95 -4.07 7.53
CA GLY A 250 8.03 -3.19 7.99
C GLY A 250 9.46 -3.64 7.73
N GLU A 251 9.74 -4.94 7.61
CA GLU A 251 11.10 -5.48 7.50
C GLU A 251 11.95 -4.75 6.45
N THR A 252 11.46 -4.61 5.21
CA THR A 252 12.19 -3.90 4.14
C THR A 252 12.50 -2.46 4.52
N THR A 253 11.53 -1.71 5.05
CA THR A 253 11.71 -0.29 5.37
C THR A 253 12.61 -0.09 6.58
N GLU A 254 12.43 -0.90 7.63
CA GLU A 254 13.19 -0.83 8.87
C GLU A 254 14.65 -1.24 8.67
N HIS A 255 14.91 -2.39 8.05
CA HIS A 255 16.29 -2.84 7.79
C HIS A 255 17.02 -1.91 6.81
N THR A 256 16.32 -1.31 5.85
CA THR A 256 16.94 -0.34 4.93
C THR A 256 17.26 0.98 5.63
N LYS A 257 16.34 1.51 6.46
CA LYS A 257 16.59 2.69 7.32
C LYS A 257 17.79 2.45 8.23
N LEU A 258 17.86 1.29 8.87
CA LEU A 258 18.98 0.90 9.72
C LEU A 258 20.29 0.79 8.91
N ALA A 259 20.26 0.16 7.74
CA ALA A 259 21.43 0.04 6.87
C ALA A 259 21.96 1.40 6.41
N ILE A 260 21.07 2.36 6.13
CA ILE A 260 21.43 3.76 5.85
C ILE A 260 22.18 4.38 7.04
N VAL A 261 21.60 4.30 8.24
CA VAL A 261 22.22 4.84 9.46
C VAL A 261 23.57 4.20 9.75
N LYS A 262 23.67 2.88 9.63
CA LYS A 262 24.94 2.15 9.77
C LYS A 262 25.97 2.53 8.72
N GLY A 263 25.55 2.87 7.51
CA GLY A 263 26.41 3.45 6.50
C GLY A 263 26.98 4.79 6.96
N LEU A 264 26.13 5.69 7.45
CA LEU A 264 26.55 7.00 7.97
C LEU A 264 27.50 6.90 9.16
N GLU A 265 27.23 6.03 10.14
CA GLU A 265 28.15 5.77 11.26
C GLU A 265 29.54 5.31 10.79
N ARG A 266 29.60 4.56 9.68
CA ARG A 266 30.84 4.05 9.07
C ARG A 266 31.49 5.05 8.10
N GLY A 267 30.93 6.25 7.97
CA GLY A 267 31.44 7.34 7.16
C GLY A 267 30.92 7.43 5.72
N GLY A 268 29.89 6.67 5.36
CA GLY A 268 29.24 6.73 4.04
C GLY A 268 28.48 5.46 3.64
N LEU A 269 27.47 5.60 2.76
CA LEU A 269 26.64 4.47 2.31
C LEU A 269 27.45 3.42 1.52
N GLU A 270 28.54 3.81 0.87
CA GLU A 270 29.46 2.93 0.12
C GLU A 270 30.17 1.89 1.00
N ARG A 271 30.11 2.05 2.33
CA ARG A 271 30.59 1.04 3.29
C ARG A 271 29.68 -0.17 3.37
N ILE A 272 28.38 0.04 3.11
CA ILE A 272 27.33 -0.96 3.14
C ILE A 272 26.99 -1.44 1.73
N TRP A 273 26.62 -0.52 0.83
CA TRP A 273 26.26 -0.84 -0.56
C TRP A 273 27.48 -0.83 -1.47
N LYS A 274 28.02 -2.03 -1.71
CA LYS A 274 29.18 -2.31 -2.58
C LYS A 274 29.04 -3.65 -3.30
N GLY A 275 29.79 -3.83 -4.38
CA GLY A 275 29.75 -5.08 -5.17
C GLY A 275 28.34 -5.36 -5.69
N ALA A 276 27.82 -6.57 -5.50
CA ALA A 276 26.51 -6.96 -6.03
C ALA A 276 25.32 -6.19 -5.43
N SER A 277 25.49 -5.54 -4.26
CA SER A 277 24.46 -4.66 -3.68
C SER A 277 24.41 -3.26 -4.30
N ASN A 278 25.49 -2.86 -5.00
CA ASN A 278 25.58 -1.65 -5.81
C ASN A 278 26.02 -2.05 -7.24
N PRO A 279 25.14 -2.72 -8.00
CA PRO A 279 25.48 -3.39 -9.26
C PRO A 279 26.01 -2.45 -10.34
N ARG A 280 25.73 -1.14 -10.23
CA ARG A 280 26.17 -0.13 -11.19
C ARG A 280 27.35 0.71 -10.69
N ASN A 281 27.92 0.35 -9.54
CA ASN A 281 29.01 1.09 -8.90
C ASN A 281 28.70 2.60 -8.80
N VAL A 282 27.47 2.91 -8.38
CA VAL A 282 26.98 4.27 -8.11
C VAL A 282 27.88 4.92 -7.08
N ASP A 283 28.30 6.16 -7.32
CA ASP A 283 29.00 6.97 -6.31
C ASP A 283 27.99 7.49 -5.29
N LEU A 284 28.19 7.14 -4.02
CA LEU A 284 27.29 7.47 -2.91
C LEU A 284 27.86 8.52 -1.96
N SER A 285 29.02 9.10 -2.30
CA SER A 285 29.73 10.04 -1.43
C SER A 285 28.96 11.32 -1.13
N ASP A 286 28.11 11.76 -2.06
CA ASP A 286 27.26 12.94 -1.93
C ASP A 286 25.81 12.61 -1.48
N ALA A 287 25.55 11.40 -0.98
CA ALA A 287 24.20 11.05 -0.52
C ALA A 287 23.68 12.02 0.55
N TYR A 288 22.43 12.43 0.40
CA TYR A 288 21.70 13.41 1.23
C TYR A 288 22.19 14.85 1.16
N LYS A 289 23.12 15.16 0.26
CA LYS A 289 23.54 16.56 0.02
C LYS A 289 22.40 17.36 -0.59
N MET A 290 22.18 18.58 -0.10
CA MET A 290 21.19 19.52 -0.60
C MET A 290 21.83 20.70 -1.30
N GLU A 291 21.21 21.18 -2.37
CA GLU A 291 21.61 22.40 -3.09
C GLU A 291 20.40 23.32 -3.29
N PHE A 292 20.55 24.59 -2.92
CA PHE A 292 19.49 25.60 -3.02
C PHE A 292 19.72 26.50 -4.22
N GLY A 293 18.68 26.64 -5.04
CA GLY A 293 18.66 27.50 -6.22
C GLY A 293 18.36 28.96 -5.88
N THR A 294 17.97 29.72 -6.92
CA THR A 294 17.68 31.15 -6.78
C THR A 294 16.27 31.38 -6.26
N THR A 295 16.15 32.06 -5.12
CA THR A 295 14.87 32.52 -4.57
C THR A 295 14.19 33.51 -5.52
N THR A 296 12.93 33.22 -5.85
CA THR A 296 12.10 34.00 -6.77
C THR A 296 10.77 34.37 -6.12
N ASP A 297 10.20 35.51 -6.49
CA ASP A 297 8.85 35.89 -6.10
C ASP A 297 7.83 34.84 -6.56
N PHE A 298 6.89 34.44 -5.69
CA PHE A 298 5.89 33.41 -5.96
C PHE A 298 5.13 33.62 -7.27
N LEU A 299 4.53 34.80 -7.49
CA LEU A 299 3.76 35.06 -8.71
C LEU A 299 4.61 35.03 -9.96
N ARG A 300 5.86 35.50 -9.86
CA ARG A 300 6.80 35.42 -10.99
C ARG A 300 7.16 33.97 -11.31
N TYR A 301 7.30 33.12 -10.29
CA TYR A 301 7.58 31.70 -10.47
C TYR A 301 6.39 30.99 -11.11
N VAL A 302 5.20 31.07 -10.50
CA VAL A 302 3.96 30.42 -11.01
C VAL A 302 3.69 30.77 -12.47
N ARG A 303 3.83 32.03 -12.88
CA ARG A 303 3.61 32.44 -14.28
C ARG A 303 4.58 31.83 -15.29
N ARG A 304 5.74 31.36 -14.86
CA ARG A 304 6.80 30.81 -15.73
C ARG A 304 6.90 29.31 -15.65
N ASP A 305 6.45 28.73 -14.54
CA ASP A 305 6.44 27.30 -14.32
C ASP A 305 5.47 26.64 -15.31
N THR A 306 5.95 25.65 -16.05
CA THR A 306 5.11 24.87 -16.99
C THR A 306 4.58 23.60 -16.35
N ASN A 307 5.30 23.07 -15.36
CA ASN A 307 4.96 21.83 -14.66
C ASN A 307 3.60 21.90 -13.96
N PHE A 308 3.20 23.05 -13.43
CA PHE A 308 1.87 23.21 -12.83
C PHE A 308 0.75 22.96 -13.83
N GLU A 309 0.87 23.45 -15.07
CA GLU A 309 -0.13 23.16 -16.12
C GLU A 309 -0.07 21.67 -16.49
N THR A 310 1.13 21.15 -16.71
CA THR A 310 1.33 19.78 -17.19
C THR A 310 0.92 18.70 -16.17
N TYR A 311 1.10 18.95 -14.87
CA TYR A 311 1.00 17.90 -13.85
C TYR A 311 0.05 18.22 -12.71
N VAL A 312 -0.62 19.38 -12.71
CA VAL A 312 -1.58 19.74 -11.64
C VAL A 312 -2.90 20.22 -12.24
N ASP A 313 -2.84 20.93 -13.36
CA ASP A 313 -4.00 21.49 -14.09
C ASP A 313 -4.15 20.79 -15.46
N ILE A 314 -4.15 19.45 -15.44
CA ILE A 314 -4.01 18.58 -16.62
C ILE A 314 -5.15 18.78 -17.62
N ASP A 315 -6.36 19.02 -17.11
CA ASP A 315 -7.56 19.27 -17.92
C ASP A 315 -7.71 20.74 -18.39
N ASP A 316 -6.71 21.59 -18.09
CA ASP A 316 -6.72 23.03 -18.39
C ASP A 316 -8.00 23.71 -17.85
N GLU A 317 -8.39 23.35 -16.62
CA GLU A 317 -9.57 23.91 -15.95
C GLU A 317 -9.33 25.34 -15.42
N GLY A 318 -8.17 25.91 -15.74
CA GLY A 318 -7.78 27.26 -15.38
C GLY A 318 -7.48 27.43 -13.89
N LEU A 319 -7.07 26.36 -13.19
CA LEU A 319 -6.63 26.45 -11.80
C LEU A 319 -5.42 27.39 -11.68
N LYS A 320 -4.48 27.31 -12.62
CA LYS A 320 -3.30 28.20 -12.65
C LYS A 320 -3.68 29.65 -12.92
N GLU A 321 -4.57 29.92 -13.89
CA GLU A 321 -5.07 31.26 -14.17
C GLU A 321 -5.74 31.83 -12.93
N ARG A 322 -6.66 31.09 -12.31
CA ARG A 322 -7.35 31.49 -11.07
C ARG A 322 -6.36 31.82 -9.96
N LEU A 323 -5.32 30.99 -9.79
CA LEU A 323 -4.23 31.24 -8.84
C LEU A 323 -3.50 32.56 -9.18
N VAL A 324 -3.07 32.74 -10.43
CA VAL A 324 -2.35 33.94 -10.88
C VAL A 324 -3.20 35.21 -10.76
N GLU A 325 -4.49 35.13 -11.08
CA GLU A 325 -5.46 36.24 -11.00
C GLU A 325 -5.73 36.64 -9.55
N ALA A 326 -6.08 35.67 -8.69
CA ALA A 326 -6.35 35.90 -7.27
C ALA A 326 -5.19 36.62 -6.58
N TYR A 327 -3.97 36.10 -6.76
CA TYR A 327 -2.77 36.64 -6.13
C TYR A 327 -2.22 37.88 -6.85
N GLY A 328 -2.44 37.99 -8.17
CA GLY A 328 -2.12 39.18 -8.96
C GLY A 328 -2.92 40.40 -8.52
N LEU A 329 -4.20 40.20 -8.19
CA LEU A 329 -5.03 41.27 -7.65
C LEU A 329 -4.60 41.69 -6.24
N LEU A 330 -4.29 40.74 -5.34
CA LEU A 330 -3.74 41.06 -4.02
C LEU A 330 -2.53 42.00 -4.11
N ASN A 331 -1.59 41.71 -5.01
CA ASN A 331 -0.44 42.58 -5.25
C ASN A 331 -0.80 43.97 -5.83
N THR A 332 -1.88 44.05 -6.61
CA THR A 332 -2.39 45.32 -7.15
C THR A 332 -3.06 46.16 -6.05
N ILE A 333 -3.88 45.53 -5.22
CA ILE A 333 -4.57 46.13 -4.06
C ILE A 333 -3.54 46.61 -3.01
N GLY A 334 -2.46 45.87 -2.79
CA GLY A 334 -1.37 46.22 -1.88
C GLY A 334 -0.33 47.23 -2.42
N ASN A 335 -0.55 47.86 -3.57
CA ASN A 335 0.41 48.80 -4.20
C ASN A 335 0.48 50.14 -3.42
N PRO A 336 1.66 50.67 -3.01
CA PRO A 336 1.75 51.82 -2.13
C PRO A 336 1.38 53.12 -2.87
N ASN A 337 1.31 53.06 -4.20
CA ASN A 337 1.01 54.17 -5.09
C ASN A 337 -0.50 54.32 -5.34
N ILE A 338 -1.36 53.47 -4.75
CA ILE A 338 -2.82 53.56 -4.80
C ILE A 338 -3.33 54.03 -3.41
N PRO A 339 -3.58 55.35 -3.20
CA PRO A 339 -3.71 55.93 -1.86
C PRO A 339 -4.93 55.48 -1.04
N ILE A 340 -6.01 55.02 -1.70
CA ILE A 340 -7.28 54.67 -1.04
C ILE A 340 -7.24 53.26 -0.43
N ILE A 341 -6.34 52.38 -0.90
CA ILE A 341 -6.34 50.93 -0.61
C ILE A 341 -5.07 50.49 0.16
N ASN A 342 -4.06 51.36 0.25
CA ASN A 342 -2.77 51.15 0.91
C ASN A 342 -2.81 51.00 2.46
N LEU A 343 -3.98 50.77 3.09
CA LEU A 343 -4.07 50.70 4.55
C LEU A 343 -3.60 49.35 5.15
N PHE A 344 -3.49 48.27 4.37
CA PHE A 344 -3.36 46.90 4.94
C PHE A 344 -2.22 46.02 4.37
N ASN A 345 -1.43 46.53 3.41
CA ASN A 345 -0.26 45.82 2.85
C ASN A 345 -0.53 44.34 2.43
N LEU A 346 -1.70 44.08 1.83
CA LEU A 346 -2.21 42.79 1.37
C LEU A 346 -1.45 42.23 0.14
N ARG A 347 -0.13 42.11 0.22
CA ARG A 347 0.70 41.54 -0.85
C ARG A 347 1.04 40.09 -0.55
N THR A 348 1.28 39.30 -1.60
CA THR A 348 1.91 38.00 -1.43
C THR A 348 3.27 38.18 -0.77
N GLN A 349 3.42 37.70 0.46
CA GLN A 349 4.70 37.65 1.18
C GLN A 349 5.38 36.30 0.95
N LEU A 350 5.23 35.71 -0.24
CA LEU A 350 5.71 34.36 -0.54
C LEU A 350 6.84 34.38 -1.58
N ASN A 351 7.89 33.62 -1.29
CA ASN A 351 8.97 33.29 -2.21
C ASN A 351 9.00 31.79 -2.48
N ILE A 352 9.51 31.41 -3.64
CA ILE A 352 9.84 30.03 -4.00
C ILE A 352 11.34 29.93 -4.25
N THR A 353 11.97 28.92 -3.68
CA THR A 353 13.36 28.53 -3.92
C THR A 353 13.37 27.09 -4.41
N PRO A 354 13.58 26.84 -5.72
CA PRO A 354 13.81 25.49 -6.21
C PRO A 354 15.18 25.00 -5.71
N GLY A 355 15.34 23.70 -5.56
CA GLY A 355 16.62 23.08 -5.21
C GLY A 355 16.64 21.59 -5.50
N THR A 356 17.71 20.92 -5.10
CA THR A 356 17.87 19.47 -5.26
C THR A 356 18.39 18.82 -3.98
N ILE A 357 18.03 17.56 -3.78
CA ILE A 357 18.60 16.68 -2.77
C ILE A 357 19.01 15.36 -3.43
N LYS A 358 20.20 14.87 -3.08
CA LYS A 358 20.71 13.58 -3.59
C LYS A 358 20.17 12.41 -2.78
N LEU A 359 19.27 11.61 -3.35
CA LEU A 359 18.59 10.52 -2.65
C LEU A 359 18.95 9.15 -3.21
N PRO A 360 19.25 8.14 -2.36
CA PRO A 360 19.40 6.75 -2.79
C PRO A 360 18.15 6.24 -3.48
N TYR A 361 18.32 5.65 -4.67
CA TYR A 361 17.23 5.11 -5.47
C TYR A 361 17.40 3.61 -5.66
N PHE A 362 16.38 2.85 -5.27
CA PHE A 362 16.39 1.38 -5.23
C PHE A 362 15.56 0.73 -6.33
N LEU A 363 14.66 1.48 -6.98
CA LEU A 363 13.87 1.00 -8.11
C LEU A 363 14.74 0.83 -9.36
N GLU A 364 14.29 -0.03 -10.28
CA GLU A 364 14.90 -0.14 -11.59
C GLU A 364 14.84 1.21 -12.34
N THR A 365 15.83 1.49 -13.19
CA THR A 365 15.90 2.76 -13.94
C THR A 365 16.01 2.54 -15.45
N ILE A 366 16.03 1.29 -15.91
CA ILE A 366 15.99 0.96 -17.34
C ILE A 366 14.52 1.04 -17.75
N PRO A 367 14.10 2.00 -18.61
CA PRO A 367 12.69 2.31 -18.88
C PRO A 367 11.79 1.09 -19.09
N ASP A 368 12.16 0.19 -20.01
CA ASP A 368 11.36 -1.01 -20.35
C ASP A 368 11.26 -2.04 -19.20
N LYS A 369 12.10 -1.93 -18.17
CA LYS A 369 12.11 -2.84 -17.01
C LYS A 369 11.43 -2.26 -15.78
N ILE A 370 11.25 -0.94 -15.72
CA ILE A 370 10.59 -0.25 -14.60
C ILE A 370 9.25 -0.90 -14.25
N PRO A 371 8.33 -1.18 -15.20
CA PRO A 371 7.01 -1.71 -14.84
C PRO A 371 7.02 -3.18 -14.39
N LEU A 372 8.13 -3.91 -14.48
CA LEU A 372 8.18 -5.35 -14.22
C LEU A 372 9.21 -5.77 -13.16
N THR A 373 10.04 -4.84 -12.70
CA THR A 373 11.18 -5.14 -11.82
C THR A 373 10.95 -4.51 -10.45
N PRO A 374 10.49 -5.29 -9.45
CA PRO A 374 10.41 -4.81 -8.07
C PRO A 374 11.81 -4.63 -7.47
N PHE A 375 11.88 -4.23 -6.20
CA PHE A 375 13.15 -4.14 -5.49
C PHE A 375 13.90 -5.48 -5.52
N GLU A 376 15.11 -5.43 -6.08
CA GLU A 376 16.02 -6.56 -6.05
C GLU A 376 16.78 -6.60 -4.71
N ARG A 377 16.89 -7.78 -4.11
CA ARG A 377 17.57 -7.96 -2.82
C ARG A 377 19.08 -7.76 -2.89
N ALA A 378 19.64 -7.18 -1.83
CA ALA A 378 21.07 -6.95 -1.67
C ALA A 378 21.82 -8.06 -0.94
N THR A 379 21.10 -9.03 -0.34
CA THR A 379 21.66 -10.17 0.40
C THR A 379 21.13 -11.50 -0.16
N PRO A 380 21.82 -12.63 0.09
CA PRO A 380 21.24 -13.97 -0.02
C PRO A 380 19.94 -14.11 0.77
N ASN A 381 19.00 -14.92 0.28
CA ASN A 381 17.78 -15.28 1.01
C ASN A 381 18.14 -16.26 2.14
N LEU A 382 17.87 -15.87 3.39
CA LEU A 382 18.22 -16.67 4.56
C LEU A 382 17.40 -17.96 4.71
N ALA A 383 16.15 -17.98 4.29
CA ALA A 383 15.36 -19.21 4.25
C ALA A 383 16.01 -20.23 3.31
N THR A 384 16.47 -19.80 2.12
CA THR A 384 17.16 -20.68 1.16
C THR A 384 18.46 -21.20 1.72
N VAL A 385 19.25 -20.33 2.37
CA VAL A 385 20.49 -20.74 3.05
C VAL A 385 20.21 -21.79 4.13
N ARG A 386 19.20 -21.59 4.99
CA ARG A 386 18.79 -22.55 6.02
C ARG A 386 18.32 -23.86 5.41
N TYR A 387 17.47 -23.80 4.38
CA TYR A 387 16.99 -24.97 3.66
C TYR A 387 18.15 -25.83 3.14
N ILE A 388 19.15 -25.22 2.49
CA ILE A 388 20.33 -25.96 1.99
C ILE A 388 21.08 -26.62 3.15
N LEU A 389 21.32 -25.89 4.24
CA LEU A 389 22.07 -26.40 5.39
C LEU A 389 21.36 -27.53 6.12
N GLU A 390 20.03 -27.49 6.18
CA GLU A 390 19.21 -28.52 6.82
C GLU A 390 18.96 -29.72 5.91
N ARG A 391 18.61 -29.48 4.64
CA ARG A 391 18.05 -30.49 3.72
C ARG A 391 18.80 -30.68 2.40
N GLY A 392 19.74 -29.81 2.06
CA GLY A 392 20.54 -29.90 0.83
C GLY A 392 21.50 -31.09 0.79
N GLU A 393 22.13 -31.31 -0.37
CA GLU A 393 23.17 -32.34 -0.51
C GLU A 393 24.43 -31.97 0.30
N LEU A 394 25.22 -32.98 0.70
CA LEU A 394 26.37 -32.78 1.60
C LEU A 394 27.41 -31.80 1.03
N GLU A 395 27.62 -31.84 -0.28
CA GLU A 395 28.54 -30.96 -1.01
C GLU A 395 28.05 -29.51 -0.99
N ASP A 396 26.77 -29.28 -1.29
CA ASP A 396 26.16 -27.94 -1.26
C ASP A 396 26.18 -27.34 0.15
N LYS A 397 25.91 -28.16 1.18
CA LYS A 397 26.05 -27.74 2.58
C LYS A 397 27.46 -27.25 2.89
N ALA A 398 28.47 -27.96 2.43
CA ALA A 398 29.86 -27.59 2.65
C ALA A 398 30.24 -26.30 1.89
N ALA A 399 29.77 -26.14 0.65
CA ALA A 399 30.00 -24.96 -0.18
C ALA A 399 29.36 -23.70 0.43
N VAL A 400 28.10 -23.79 0.86
CA VAL A 400 27.36 -22.69 1.53
C VAL A 400 28.00 -22.33 2.87
N THR A 401 28.33 -23.32 3.70
CA THR A 401 28.99 -23.10 5.00
C THR A 401 30.32 -22.35 4.84
N LYS A 402 31.14 -22.75 3.85
CA LYS A 402 32.42 -22.10 3.56
C LYS A 402 32.25 -20.63 3.19
N GLN A 403 31.20 -20.29 2.43
CA GLN A 403 30.89 -18.91 2.04
C GLN A 403 30.44 -18.07 3.23
N LEU A 404 29.58 -18.61 4.11
CA LEU A 404 29.13 -17.94 5.33
C LEU A 404 30.27 -17.66 6.31
N VAL A 405 31.13 -18.64 6.57
CA VAL A 405 32.32 -18.47 7.43
C VAL A 405 33.26 -17.42 6.84
N LYS A 406 33.45 -17.40 5.51
CA LYS A 406 34.25 -16.37 4.83
C LYS A 406 33.65 -14.97 4.98
N ALA A 407 32.32 -14.85 5.04
CA ALA A 407 31.61 -13.60 5.33
C ALA A 407 31.62 -13.21 6.82
N GLY A 408 32.18 -14.05 7.70
CA GLY A 408 32.24 -13.77 9.14
C GLY A 408 30.91 -14.02 9.87
N ILE A 409 30.08 -14.92 9.34
CA ILE A 409 28.86 -15.41 9.98
C ILE A 409 29.19 -16.58 10.91
N ASP A 410 28.72 -16.50 12.15
CA ASP A 410 28.74 -17.62 13.08
C ASP A 410 27.54 -18.53 12.81
N MET A 411 27.80 -19.80 12.53
CA MET A 411 26.78 -20.80 12.21
C MET A 411 25.81 -21.05 13.37
N SER A 412 26.21 -20.77 14.63
CA SER A 412 25.32 -20.89 15.78
C SER A 412 24.23 -19.82 15.83
N GLN A 413 24.43 -18.69 15.13
CA GLN A 413 23.50 -17.56 15.09
C GLN A 413 22.51 -17.65 13.92
N LEU A 414 22.62 -18.67 13.05
CA LEU A 414 21.85 -18.72 11.80
C LEU A 414 20.33 -18.69 12.03
N ALA A 415 19.85 -19.27 13.13
CA ALA A 415 18.43 -19.29 13.50
C ALA A 415 17.89 -17.90 13.88
N THR A 416 18.74 -17.01 14.38
CA THR A 416 18.36 -15.65 14.84
C THR A 416 18.91 -14.55 13.94
N LEU A 417 19.50 -14.91 12.80
CA LEU A 417 20.24 -13.98 11.94
C LEU A 417 19.34 -12.94 11.26
N GLU A 418 18.07 -13.28 11.04
CA GLU A 418 17.05 -12.31 10.57
C GLU A 418 16.89 -11.14 11.54
N ASP A 419 16.99 -11.41 12.85
CA ASP A 419 16.82 -10.40 13.90
C ASP A 419 18.15 -9.70 14.28
N ASP A 420 19.29 -10.16 13.74
CA ASP A 420 20.61 -9.57 13.99
C ASP A 420 21.05 -8.70 12.80
N ASN A 421 20.73 -7.42 12.91
CA ASN A 421 21.04 -6.39 11.92
C ASN A 421 22.53 -6.33 11.53
N GLU A 422 23.44 -6.44 12.50
CA GLU A 422 24.88 -6.38 12.23
C GLU A 422 25.35 -7.63 11.49
N ALA A 423 24.79 -8.81 11.81
CA ALA A 423 25.05 -10.03 11.08
C ALA A 423 24.47 -9.98 9.65
N LEU A 424 23.26 -9.47 9.47
CA LEU A 424 22.62 -9.32 8.15
C LEU A 424 23.46 -8.42 7.24
N LEU A 425 24.02 -7.32 7.75
CA LEU A 425 24.89 -6.43 6.97
C LEU A 425 26.19 -7.09 6.47
N LYS A 426 26.66 -8.17 7.11
CA LYS A 426 27.83 -8.92 6.61
C LYS A 426 27.52 -9.71 5.33
N LEU A 427 26.24 -9.94 5.04
CA LEU A 427 25.77 -10.62 3.84
C LEU A 427 25.53 -9.67 2.66
N MET A 428 25.66 -8.35 2.88
CA MET A 428 25.47 -7.34 1.84
C MET A 428 26.42 -7.55 0.66
N GLY A 429 25.84 -7.67 -0.53
CA GLY A 429 26.54 -7.84 -1.79
C GLY A 429 27.14 -9.24 -2.00
N LEU A 430 26.82 -10.21 -1.15
CA LEU A 430 27.24 -11.59 -1.33
C LEU A 430 26.31 -12.31 -2.34
N GLU A 431 26.89 -12.85 -3.40
CA GLU A 431 26.20 -13.78 -4.31
C GLU A 431 26.66 -15.20 -4.00
N MET A 432 25.78 -16.02 -3.44
CA MET A 432 26.11 -17.35 -2.98
C MET A 432 25.87 -18.39 -4.08
N VAL A 433 26.74 -19.40 -4.13
CA VAL A 433 26.66 -20.50 -5.09
C VAL A 433 26.66 -21.87 -4.42
N LEU A 434 26.12 -22.86 -5.11
CA LEU A 434 26.19 -24.29 -4.79
C LEU A 434 27.58 -24.86 -5.10
N ASP A 435 27.81 -26.15 -4.80
CA ASP A 435 29.11 -26.79 -5.07
C ASP A 435 29.43 -26.84 -6.58
N ASN A 436 28.39 -26.97 -7.42
CA ASN A 436 28.50 -26.95 -8.88
C ASN A 436 28.75 -25.55 -9.48
N GLY A 437 28.74 -24.50 -8.65
CA GLY A 437 28.93 -23.10 -9.07
C GLY A 437 27.67 -22.36 -9.51
N GLU A 438 26.51 -23.02 -9.54
CA GLU A 438 25.22 -22.36 -9.82
C GLU A 438 24.76 -21.50 -8.64
N PRO A 439 24.03 -20.40 -8.87
CA PRO A 439 23.44 -19.60 -7.80
C PRO A 439 22.51 -20.44 -6.91
N ILE A 440 22.46 -20.14 -5.60
CA ILE A 440 21.60 -20.90 -4.66
C ILE A 440 20.10 -20.82 -5.03
N GLU A 441 19.70 -19.77 -5.75
CA GLU A 441 18.34 -19.51 -6.22
C GLU A 441 17.88 -20.54 -7.25
N THR A 442 18.81 -21.21 -7.93
CA THR A 442 18.50 -22.31 -8.85
C THR A 442 17.75 -23.43 -8.14
N ILE A 443 17.97 -23.64 -6.84
CA ILE A 443 17.19 -24.60 -6.04
C ILE A 443 15.72 -24.20 -5.99
N VAL A 444 15.42 -22.90 -5.84
CA VAL A 444 14.04 -22.39 -5.73
C VAL A 444 13.31 -22.51 -7.07
N THR A 445 14.00 -22.20 -8.18
CA THR A 445 13.40 -22.22 -9.52
C THR A 445 13.25 -23.64 -10.09
N GLU A 446 14.14 -24.57 -9.72
CA GLU A 446 14.09 -25.96 -10.18
C GLU A 446 13.31 -26.88 -9.25
N LYS A 447 13.29 -26.59 -7.95
CA LYS A 447 12.61 -27.39 -6.94
C LYS A 447 11.58 -26.51 -6.24
N ALA A 448 10.31 -26.84 -6.40
CA ALA A 448 9.35 -26.43 -5.37
C ALA A 448 9.62 -27.24 -4.10
N ALA A 449 9.46 -26.63 -2.92
CA ALA A 449 9.49 -27.34 -1.63
C ALA A 449 8.59 -28.60 -1.60
N TYR A 450 7.64 -28.66 -2.52
CA TYR A 450 6.48 -29.53 -2.48
C TYR A 450 6.24 -30.34 -3.77
N GLY A 451 7.22 -30.45 -4.66
CA GLY A 451 7.11 -31.31 -5.85
C GLY A 451 6.19 -30.78 -6.96
N GLY A 452 5.88 -29.48 -6.94
CA GLY A 452 5.29 -28.73 -8.05
C GLY A 452 6.35 -28.07 -8.94
N ILE A 453 5.92 -27.12 -9.78
CA ILE A 453 6.83 -26.27 -10.56
C ILE A 453 7.52 -25.31 -9.59
N GLY A 454 8.85 -25.19 -9.65
CA GLY A 454 9.60 -24.23 -8.82
C GLY A 454 9.16 -22.78 -9.06
N ALA A 455 9.65 -21.84 -8.24
CA ALA A 455 9.28 -20.43 -8.37
C ALA A 455 9.67 -19.86 -9.73
N ALA A 456 8.93 -18.87 -10.22
CA ALA A 456 9.32 -18.16 -11.43
C ALA A 456 10.66 -17.45 -11.22
N GLN A 457 11.51 -17.40 -12.24
CA GLN A 457 12.83 -16.78 -12.11
C GLN A 457 12.74 -15.28 -11.75
N SER A 458 11.66 -14.62 -12.17
CA SER A 458 11.35 -13.22 -11.86
C SER A 458 11.07 -12.98 -10.37
N THR A 459 10.75 -14.02 -9.59
CA THR A 459 10.33 -13.86 -8.19
C THR A 459 11.43 -14.19 -7.17
N VAL A 460 12.51 -14.88 -7.56
CA VAL A 460 13.56 -15.34 -6.62
C VAL A 460 14.61 -14.28 -6.23
N LYS A 461 14.50 -13.09 -6.80
CA LYS A 461 15.43 -11.96 -6.55
C LYS A 461 14.78 -10.78 -5.83
N VAL A 462 13.52 -10.91 -5.40
CA VAL A 462 12.78 -9.85 -4.71
C VAL A 462 13.19 -9.72 -3.24
N VAL A 463 12.91 -8.56 -2.64
CA VAL A 463 13.03 -8.35 -1.19
C VAL A 463 11.92 -9.06 -0.41
N THR A 464 12.29 -9.69 0.71
CA THR A 464 11.40 -10.37 1.67
C THR A 464 11.97 -10.19 3.09
N ARG A 465 11.30 -10.65 4.15
CA ARG A 465 11.89 -10.72 5.50
C ARG A 465 13.23 -11.46 5.56
N TYR A 466 13.48 -12.40 4.65
CA TYR A 466 14.70 -13.22 4.63
C TYR A 466 15.87 -12.53 3.93
N ASN A 467 15.62 -11.40 3.29
CA ASN A 467 16.61 -10.58 2.57
C ASN A 467 16.05 -9.15 2.37
N PRO A 468 15.82 -8.39 3.46
CA PRO A 468 14.92 -7.24 3.41
C PRO A 468 15.53 -6.00 2.75
N ILE A 469 16.86 -5.93 2.63
CA ILE A 469 17.56 -4.74 2.13
C ILE A 469 17.64 -4.78 0.59
N PRO A 470 17.20 -3.73 -0.12
CA PRO A 470 17.26 -3.64 -1.58
C PRO A 470 18.63 -3.20 -2.09
N LYS A 471 18.93 -3.52 -3.36
CA LYS A 471 20.09 -3.02 -4.10
C LYS A 471 19.92 -1.54 -4.44
N ILE A 472 21.00 -0.78 -4.36
CA ILE A 472 21.00 0.61 -4.83
C ILE A 472 21.24 0.67 -6.35
N LYS A 473 20.39 1.41 -7.06
CA LYS A 473 20.35 1.47 -8.53
C LYS A 473 20.82 2.82 -9.06
N ALA A 474 20.59 3.89 -8.30
CA ALA A 474 21.07 5.24 -8.60
C ALA A 474 21.20 6.07 -7.33
N LEU A 475 21.85 7.23 -7.47
CA LEU A 475 21.77 8.35 -6.55
C LEU A 475 21.14 9.51 -7.33
N GLU A 476 19.86 9.78 -7.08
CA GLU A 476 19.07 10.71 -7.88
C GLU A 476 19.16 12.14 -7.33
N ASP A 477 19.26 13.11 -8.24
CA ASP A 477 19.06 14.52 -7.92
C ASP A 477 17.55 14.82 -7.90
N VAL A 478 16.92 14.60 -6.74
CA VAL A 478 15.48 14.83 -6.56
C VAL A 478 15.25 16.32 -6.32
N LYS A 479 14.47 16.95 -7.21
CA LYS A 479 14.14 18.36 -7.10
C LYS A 479 13.11 18.61 -6.01
N PHE A 480 13.30 19.70 -5.27
CA PHE A 480 12.32 20.20 -4.31
C PHE A 480 11.89 21.63 -4.64
N LEU A 481 10.68 21.98 -4.20
CA LEU A 481 10.21 23.36 -4.12
C LEU A 481 10.11 23.77 -2.65
N LEU A 482 10.84 24.84 -2.28
CA LEU A 482 10.77 25.44 -0.95
C LEU A 482 10.01 26.76 -1.01
N PHE A 483 8.94 26.86 -0.23
CA PHE A 483 8.11 28.04 -0.07
C PHE A 483 8.45 28.73 1.24
N THR A 484 8.78 30.02 1.20
CA THR A 484 9.18 30.80 2.39
C THR A 484 8.58 32.19 2.43
N PRO A 485 8.46 32.81 3.61
CA PRO A 485 8.07 34.20 3.72
C PRO A 485 9.12 35.12 3.05
N LYS A 486 8.68 36.22 2.44
CA LYS A 486 9.55 37.30 1.96
C LYS A 486 10.23 38.04 3.10
N LYS A 487 9.58 38.07 4.25
CA LYS A 487 10.04 38.75 5.46
C LYS A 487 9.88 37.79 6.62
N PHE A 488 11.01 37.39 7.18
CA PHE A 488 11.04 36.59 8.40
C PHE A 488 10.91 37.51 9.62
N ASN A 489 10.14 37.07 10.61
CA ASN A 489 10.13 37.59 11.96
C ASN A 489 11.49 37.28 12.61
N PRO A 490 12.33 38.28 12.94
CA PRO A 490 13.68 38.02 13.45
C PRO A 490 13.71 37.40 14.85
N ASN A 491 12.57 37.35 15.55
CA ASN A 491 12.48 36.83 16.91
C ASN A 491 11.97 35.39 16.99
N LYS A 492 11.71 34.74 15.85
CA LYS A 492 11.23 33.36 15.81
C LYS A 492 12.06 32.52 14.83
N PRO A 493 12.31 31.25 15.14
CA PRO A 493 12.91 30.34 14.17
C PRO A 493 11.93 30.06 13.02
N VAL A 494 12.42 29.47 11.93
CA VAL A 494 11.58 28.97 10.84
C VAL A 494 11.00 27.61 11.26
N LYS A 495 9.68 27.43 11.14
CA LYS A 495 9.01 26.14 11.33
C LYS A 495 8.84 25.45 9.98
N LEU A 496 9.05 24.14 9.90
CA LEU A 496 8.99 23.42 8.62
C LEU A 496 7.78 22.50 8.50
N ILE A 497 7.12 22.58 7.35
CA ILE A 497 6.09 21.64 6.91
C ILE A 497 6.60 20.92 5.67
N ILE A 498 6.49 19.59 5.66
CA ILE A 498 6.74 18.74 4.49
C ILE A 498 5.38 18.40 3.87
N PHE A 499 5.23 18.64 2.57
CA PHE A 499 4.02 18.31 1.82
C PHE A 499 4.25 17.13 0.88
N GLN A 500 3.37 16.14 0.94
CA GLN A 500 3.31 15.03 -0.02
C GLN A 500 2.08 15.19 -0.91
N HIS A 501 2.33 15.24 -2.22
CA HIS A 501 1.32 15.48 -3.25
C HIS A 501 0.51 14.20 -3.56
N PRO A 502 -0.69 14.29 -4.16
CA PRO A 502 -1.44 13.12 -4.60
C PRO A 502 -0.78 12.44 -5.82
N ILE A 503 -1.11 11.18 -6.11
CA ILE A 503 -0.47 10.43 -7.21
C ILE A 503 -0.85 10.91 -8.61
N THR A 504 -1.95 11.64 -8.74
CA THR A 504 -2.35 12.25 -10.00
C THR A 504 -1.70 13.61 -10.22
N ALA A 505 -0.79 14.04 -9.32
CA ALA A 505 -0.15 15.35 -9.41
C ALA A 505 1.37 15.31 -9.17
N SER A 506 1.98 16.49 -9.05
CA SER A 506 3.40 16.67 -8.71
C SER A 506 3.60 17.58 -7.49
N LYS A 507 4.85 17.80 -7.07
CA LYS A 507 5.23 18.75 -6.01
C LYS A 507 4.70 20.17 -6.25
N GLU A 508 4.44 20.56 -7.49
CA GLU A 508 3.83 21.84 -7.86
C GLU A 508 2.43 22.03 -7.25
N ALA A 509 1.72 20.96 -6.88
CA ALA A 509 0.46 21.04 -6.14
C ALA A 509 0.59 21.81 -4.81
N ALA A 510 1.80 21.85 -4.22
CA ALA A 510 2.10 22.67 -3.06
C ALA A 510 1.87 24.17 -3.30
N MET A 511 1.96 24.66 -4.55
CA MET A 511 1.72 26.06 -4.89
C MET A 511 0.28 26.51 -4.62
N ALA A 512 -0.68 25.58 -4.60
CA ALA A 512 -2.07 25.88 -4.35
C ALA A 512 -2.35 26.14 -2.86
N ILE A 513 -1.64 25.46 -1.96
CA ILE A 513 -1.81 25.59 -0.50
C ILE A 513 -0.80 26.55 0.15
N ALA A 514 0.39 26.71 -0.44
CA ALA A 514 1.48 27.51 0.12
C ALA A 514 1.10 28.96 0.45
N PRO A 515 0.26 29.67 -0.33
CA PRO A 515 -0.11 31.04 0.02
C PRO A 515 -0.87 31.15 1.34
N ARG A 516 -1.76 30.19 1.67
CA ARG A 516 -2.47 30.18 2.95
C ARG A 516 -1.54 29.78 4.10
N PHE A 517 -0.63 28.83 3.86
CA PHE A 517 0.28 28.31 4.88
C PHE A 517 1.44 29.27 5.22
N VAL A 518 1.97 29.96 4.21
CA VAL A 518 3.21 30.75 4.31
C VAL A 518 3.00 32.23 3.99
N GLY A 519 2.15 32.53 3.00
CA GLY A 519 2.25 33.75 2.20
C GLY A 519 1.42 34.97 2.62
N LEU A 520 0.44 34.81 3.51
CA LEU A 520 -0.39 35.93 3.98
C LEU A 520 0.23 36.57 5.23
N PRO A 521 0.15 37.91 5.43
CA PRO A 521 0.61 38.64 6.63
C PRO A 521 -0.50 38.83 7.68
N THR A 522 -0.15 38.91 8.97
CA THR A 522 -1.10 39.13 10.07
C THR A 522 -1.93 40.41 9.83
N LEU A 523 -3.25 40.29 9.65
CA LEU A 523 -4.12 41.46 9.79
C LEU A 523 -4.14 41.91 11.26
N PRO A 524 -4.02 43.22 11.56
CA PRO A 524 -4.28 43.73 12.90
C PRO A 524 -5.72 43.41 13.34
N PRO A 525 -6.02 43.30 14.66
CA PRO A 525 -7.35 42.91 15.19
C PRO A 525 -8.54 43.83 14.83
N VAL A 526 -8.36 44.86 13.98
CA VAL A 526 -9.39 45.85 13.64
C VAL A 526 -10.07 45.47 12.31
N ILE A 527 -10.73 44.31 12.27
CA ILE A 527 -11.30 43.73 11.03
C ILE A 527 -12.75 44.21 10.77
N GLY A 528 -13.51 44.56 11.82
CA GLY A 528 -14.95 44.86 11.68
C GLY A 528 -15.33 46.07 10.82
N ASN A 529 -14.45 47.06 10.65
CA ASN A 529 -14.72 48.27 9.85
C ASN A 529 -14.25 48.16 8.39
N LEU A 530 -13.50 47.10 8.05
CA LEU A 530 -12.82 46.93 6.76
C LEU A 530 -13.73 46.27 5.71
N VAL A 531 -14.45 45.24 6.13
CA VAL A 531 -15.42 44.49 5.34
C VAL A 531 -16.44 45.40 4.67
N ALA A 532 -16.97 46.38 5.42
CA ALA A 532 -17.96 47.35 4.91
C ALA A 532 -17.38 48.38 3.93
N ALA A 533 -16.07 48.66 4.00
CA ALA A 533 -15.39 49.61 3.11
C ALA A 533 -14.96 48.96 1.77
N ILE A 534 -14.56 47.68 1.79
CA ILE A 534 -14.10 46.96 0.60
C ILE A 534 -15.27 46.40 -0.22
N SER A 535 -16.34 45.93 0.43
CA SER A 535 -17.57 45.45 -0.24
C SER A 535 -18.35 46.53 -1.02
N ALA A 536 -17.97 47.80 -0.89
CA ALA A 536 -18.51 48.91 -1.67
C ALA A 536 -17.79 49.13 -3.03
N ILE A 537 -16.72 48.39 -3.33
CA ILE A 537 -15.98 48.46 -4.60
C ILE A 537 -16.51 47.38 -5.56
N PRO A 538 -17.06 47.74 -6.74
CA PRO A 538 -17.56 46.76 -7.70
C PRO A 538 -16.48 45.74 -8.11
N GLY A 539 -16.80 44.44 -8.07
CA GLY A 539 -15.91 43.32 -8.41
C GLY A 539 -14.99 42.83 -7.29
N VAL A 540 -14.81 43.59 -6.20
CA VAL A 540 -13.93 43.16 -5.09
C VAL A 540 -14.62 42.17 -4.15
N SER A 541 -15.95 42.14 -4.09
CA SER A 541 -16.70 41.15 -3.31
C SER A 541 -16.58 39.73 -3.87
N GLU A 542 -16.56 39.56 -5.19
CA GLU A 542 -16.36 38.26 -5.86
C GLU A 542 -14.94 37.76 -5.62
N ILE A 543 -13.96 38.66 -5.65
CA ILE A 543 -12.55 38.33 -5.39
C ILE A 543 -12.29 38.09 -3.89
N ILE A 544 -12.96 38.82 -2.99
CA ILE A 544 -12.93 38.50 -1.57
C ILE A 544 -13.59 37.14 -1.34
N GLY A 545 -14.64 36.75 -2.06
CA GLY A 545 -15.14 35.37 -2.07
C GLY A 545 -14.03 34.36 -2.40
N LEU A 546 -13.37 34.58 -3.55
CA LEU A 546 -12.28 33.75 -4.08
C LEU A 546 -11.09 33.61 -3.11
N LEU A 547 -10.78 34.68 -2.38
CA LEU A 547 -9.70 34.69 -1.39
C LEU A 547 -10.16 34.16 -0.03
N SER A 548 -11.39 34.48 0.38
CA SER A 548 -11.86 34.31 1.76
C SER A 548 -12.55 33.03 2.09
N GLY A 549 -13.37 32.51 1.18
CA GLY A 549 -14.18 31.37 1.52
C GLY A 549 -15.01 31.50 2.82
N GLN A 550 -15.23 32.70 3.36
CA GLN A 550 -15.99 32.85 4.62
C GLN A 550 -16.91 34.06 4.56
N GLY A 551 -17.36 34.38 3.34
CA GLY A 551 -18.10 35.61 3.09
C GLY A 551 -17.33 36.83 3.59
N ASN A 552 -17.92 37.53 4.55
CA ASN A 552 -17.38 38.78 5.09
C ASN A 552 -16.46 38.59 6.31
N ASP A 553 -16.21 37.35 6.77
CA ASP A 553 -15.23 37.08 7.82
C ASP A 553 -13.81 37.05 7.24
N LEU A 554 -12.95 37.94 7.73
CA LEU A 554 -11.56 38.10 7.28
C LEU A 554 -10.56 37.64 8.35
N THR A 555 -10.99 36.94 9.39
CA THR A 555 -10.11 36.48 10.48
C THR A 555 -9.08 35.44 10.04
N TRP A 556 -9.33 34.70 8.96
CA TRP A 556 -8.38 33.76 8.32
C TRP A 556 -7.25 34.46 7.54
N LEU A 557 -7.33 35.78 7.25
CA LEU A 557 -6.22 36.59 6.73
C LEU A 557 -5.15 36.88 7.81
N ARG A 558 -5.19 36.21 8.97
CA ARG A 558 -4.11 36.19 9.95
C ARG A 558 -2.93 35.47 9.32
N GLY A 559 -2.12 36.24 8.63
CA GLY A 559 -0.86 35.74 8.19
C GLY A 559 0.06 35.27 9.29
N ASN A 560 1.18 34.77 8.82
CA ASN A 560 2.01 33.89 9.58
C ASN A 560 3.22 34.65 10.14
N ASP A 561 3.09 35.14 11.38
CA ASP A 561 4.23 35.65 12.16
C ASP A 561 5.05 34.51 12.81
N GLU A 562 4.77 33.23 12.48
CA GLU A 562 5.46 32.02 12.96
C GLU A 562 6.63 31.57 12.06
N ASN A 563 6.92 32.28 10.96
CA ASN A 563 7.97 31.92 9.99
C ASN A 563 7.83 30.48 9.46
N ILE A 564 6.70 30.10 8.87
CA ILE A 564 6.58 28.74 8.32
C ILE A 564 7.24 28.67 6.96
N ALA A 565 7.95 27.57 6.72
CA ALA A 565 8.37 27.12 5.40
C ALA A 565 7.62 25.85 5.02
N LEU A 566 7.32 25.69 3.73
CA LEU A 566 6.73 24.48 3.17
C LEU A 566 7.70 23.90 2.14
N ILE A 567 7.98 22.60 2.18
CA ILE A 567 8.84 21.92 1.21
C ILE A 567 8.14 20.71 0.61
N ALA A 568 8.30 20.48 -0.69
CA ALA A 568 7.72 19.34 -1.41
C ALA A 568 8.72 18.76 -2.42
N ILE A 569 8.69 17.44 -2.60
CA ILE A 569 9.43 16.67 -3.61
C ILE A 569 8.47 15.79 -4.40
N ASP A 570 8.88 15.38 -5.61
CA ASP A 570 8.10 14.44 -6.42
C ASP A 570 8.28 12.99 -5.93
N HIS A 571 7.19 12.24 -5.89
CA HIS A 571 7.22 10.78 -5.86
C HIS A 571 7.95 10.22 -7.11
N PRO A 572 8.52 9.01 -7.09
CA PRO A 572 9.03 8.35 -8.30
C PRO A 572 7.96 8.31 -9.38
N LEU A 573 8.34 8.49 -10.65
CA LEU A 573 7.42 8.47 -11.80
C LEU A 573 6.43 9.65 -11.89
N HIS A 574 6.63 10.72 -11.11
CA HIS A 574 5.78 11.93 -11.12
C HIS A 574 6.60 13.18 -11.43
N GLY A 575 5.96 14.20 -12.00
CA GLY A 575 6.54 15.53 -12.16
C GLY A 575 7.91 15.52 -12.84
N ASP A 576 8.95 16.02 -12.18
CA ASP A 576 10.31 16.01 -12.75
C ASP A 576 10.95 14.61 -12.81
N ARG A 577 10.29 13.58 -12.29
CA ARG A 577 10.74 12.19 -12.20
C ARG A 577 9.95 11.24 -13.11
N CYS A 578 9.18 11.76 -14.06
CA CYS A 578 8.55 10.93 -15.11
C CYS A 578 9.63 10.17 -15.92
N ILE A 579 9.25 9.03 -16.51
CA ILE A 579 10.16 8.27 -17.40
C ILE A 579 10.36 9.02 -18.71
N SER A 580 9.27 9.61 -19.22
CA SER A 580 9.22 10.50 -20.38
C SER A 580 7.97 11.39 -20.29
N ASP A 581 7.83 12.36 -21.19
CA ASP A 581 6.64 13.25 -21.24
C ASP A 581 5.33 12.46 -21.39
N GLU A 582 5.37 11.30 -22.06
CA GLU A 582 4.21 10.41 -22.32
C GLU A 582 4.06 9.32 -21.24
N GLN A 583 5.07 9.13 -20.38
CA GLN A 583 5.09 8.10 -19.35
C GLN A 583 5.26 8.75 -17.97
N CYS A 584 4.17 9.38 -17.53
CA CYS A 584 4.08 10.00 -16.22
C CYS A 584 2.81 9.61 -15.48
N THR A 585 2.91 9.45 -14.17
CA THR A 585 1.79 9.02 -13.33
C THR A 585 0.67 10.06 -13.25
N SER A 586 0.99 11.34 -13.41
CA SER A 586 0.00 12.42 -13.51
C SER A 586 -0.99 12.19 -14.67
N GLU A 587 -0.52 11.61 -15.78
CA GLU A 587 -1.33 11.27 -16.94
C GLU A 587 -1.91 9.84 -16.84
N GLU A 588 -1.12 8.89 -16.34
CA GLU A 588 -1.48 7.48 -16.22
C GLU A 588 -1.22 6.95 -14.80
N PRO A 589 -2.18 7.06 -13.86
CA PRO A 589 -1.99 6.71 -12.45
C PRO A 589 -1.61 5.24 -12.23
N THR A 590 -1.91 4.38 -13.20
CA THR A 590 -1.60 2.96 -13.14
C THR A 590 -0.11 2.67 -13.24
N LEU A 591 0.73 3.61 -13.69
CA LEU A 591 2.20 3.44 -13.72
C LEU A 591 2.79 3.33 -12.31
N TYR A 592 2.30 4.14 -11.36
CA TYR A 592 2.80 4.14 -9.98
C TYR A 592 2.21 3.00 -9.16
N LEU A 593 0.89 2.76 -9.28
CA LEU A 593 0.20 1.67 -8.59
C LEU A 593 0.57 0.30 -9.15
N ASN A 594 0.89 0.27 -10.44
CA ASN A 594 1.23 -0.89 -11.22
C ASN A 594 0.26 -2.06 -11.00
N LEU A 595 -0.98 -1.88 -11.46
CA LEU A 595 -2.07 -2.85 -11.28
C LEU A 595 -1.80 -4.21 -11.96
N GLN A 596 -0.84 -4.24 -12.89
CA GLN A 596 -0.36 -5.47 -13.54
C GLN A 596 0.74 -6.17 -12.71
N ALA A 597 1.55 -5.40 -11.98
CA ALA A 597 2.67 -5.87 -11.18
C ALA A 597 2.70 -5.24 -9.78
N PHE A 598 1.78 -5.65 -8.90
CA PHE A 598 1.67 -5.09 -7.54
C PHE A 598 2.97 -5.04 -6.72
N PRO A 599 3.92 -5.99 -6.82
CA PRO A 599 5.19 -5.87 -6.11
C PRO A 599 5.98 -4.62 -6.52
N VAL A 600 5.89 -4.20 -7.78
CA VAL A 600 6.49 -2.95 -8.27
C VAL A 600 5.76 -1.75 -7.67
N GLY A 601 4.42 -1.76 -7.68
CA GLY A 601 3.62 -0.70 -7.07
C GLY A 601 3.91 -0.51 -5.57
N ARG A 602 3.97 -1.61 -4.81
CA ARG A 602 4.41 -1.63 -3.41
C ARG A 602 5.80 -1.00 -3.24
N ASP A 603 6.74 -1.33 -4.10
CA ASP A 603 8.10 -0.84 -4.00
C ASP A 603 8.24 0.62 -4.47
N ASN A 604 7.40 1.09 -5.40
CA ASN A 604 7.24 2.52 -5.73
C ASN A 604 6.85 3.34 -4.49
N PHE A 605 5.92 2.82 -3.68
CA PHE A 605 5.54 3.40 -2.40
C PHE A 605 6.65 3.39 -1.35
N ARG A 606 7.38 2.28 -1.25
CA ARG A 606 8.54 2.21 -0.35
C ARG A 606 9.63 3.19 -0.77
N GLN A 607 9.88 3.37 -2.07
CA GLN A 607 10.80 4.39 -2.57
C GLN A 607 10.32 5.80 -2.20
N SER A 608 9.04 6.14 -2.40
CA SER A 608 8.48 7.42 -1.94
C SER A 608 8.70 7.65 -0.43
N THR A 609 8.56 6.59 0.37
CA THR A 609 8.84 6.65 1.81
C THR A 609 10.32 6.94 2.07
N PHE A 610 11.23 6.20 1.44
CA PHE A 610 12.67 6.43 1.58
C PHE A 610 13.08 7.82 1.11
N ASP A 611 12.45 8.36 0.08
CA ASP A 611 12.73 9.70 -0.42
C ASP A 611 12.33 10.77 0.60
N ASN A 612 11.18 10.62 1.26
CA ASN A 612 10.73 11.56 2.28
C ASN A 612 11.49 11.43 3.60
N LEU A 613 11.82 10.20 4.03
CA LEU A 613 12.74 9.97 5.15
C LEU A 613 14.14 10.52 4.83
N GLY A 614 14.59 10.37 3.58
CA GLY A 614 15.85 10.90 3.07
C GLY A 614 15.86 12.42 3.01
N LEU A 615 14.75 13.07 2.64
CA LEU A 615 14.57 14.52 2.74
C LEU A 615 14.70 15.00 4.18
N ARG A 616 14.02 14.33 5.11
CA ARG A 616 14.05 14.63 6.54
C ARG A 616 15.45 14.47 7.15
N LEU A 617 16.16 13.41 6.74
CA LEU A 617 17.55 13.16 7.11
C LEU A 617 18.51 14.19 6.50
N GLY A 618 18.36 14.52 5.22
CA GLY A 618 19.19 15.50 4.51
C GLY A 618 19.09 16.89 5.13
N LEU A 619 17.88 17.31 5.50
CA LEU A 619 17.65 18.55 6.24
C LEU A 619 18.37 18.56 7.60
N ALA A 620 18.30 17.46 8.36
CA ALA A 620 18.99 17.34 9.64
C ALA A 620 20.52 17.39 9.48
N LEU A 621 21.06 16.68 8.49
CA LEU A 621 22.49 16.67 8.18
C LEU A 621 22.98 18.05 7.70
N ALA A 622 22.20 18.73 6.86
CA ALA A 622 22.52 20.07 6.38
C ALA A 622 22.52 21.08 7.55
N GLN A 623 21.57 20.97 8.49
CA GLN A 623 21.54 21.80 9.69
C GLN A 623 22.75 21.52 10.60
N GLU A 624 23.07 20.26 10.88
CA GLU A 624 24.22 19.85 11.70
C GLU A 624 25.55 20.37 11.12
N LYS A 625 25.71 20.30 9.80
CA LYS A 625 26.91 20.75 9.08
C LYS A 625 26.95 22.25 8.80
N ARG A 626 25.89 23.00 9.16
CA ARG A 626 25.71 24.44 8.82
C ARG A 626 25.71 24.72 7.32
N GLU A 627 25.22 23.78 6.53
CA GLU A 627 25.05 23.93 5.08
C GLU A 627 23.79 24.75 4.74
N LEU A 628 22.94 25.05 5.73
CA LEU A 628 21.79 25.94 5.59
C LEU A 628 22.16 27.44 5.71
N ASP A 629 23.38 27.78 6.13
CA ASP A 629 23.83 29.17 6.27
C ASP A 629 23.77 29.90 4.91
N GLY A 630 23.11 31.07 4.87
CA GLY A 630 22.92 31.84 3.64
C GLY A 630 21.80 31.31 2.72
N THR A 631 21.09 30.27 3.12
CA THR A 631 19.88 29.78 2.44
C THR A 631 18.61 30.34 3.09
N PRO A 632 17.43 30.21 2.47
CA PRO A 632 16.16 30.60 3.12
C PRO A 632 15.84 29.82 4.41
N LEU A 633 16.56 28.74 4.71
CA LEU A 633 16.41 27.93 5.93
C LEU A 633 17.52 28.20 6.97
N GLU A 634 18.31 29.27 6.85
CA GLU A 634 19.41 29.59 7.77
C GLU A 634 18.97 29.63 9.26
N ASN A 635 17.77 30.12 9.55
CA ASN A 635 17.22 30.21 10.90
C ASN A 635 16.17 29.11 11.21
N LEU A 636 16.30 27.94 10.58
CA LEU A 636 15.44 26.78 10.85
C LEU A 636 15.50 26.38 12.33
N GLU A 637 14.35 26.04 12.91
CA GLU A 637 14.28 25.47 14.25
C GLU A 637 15.14 24.20 14.34
N ASP A 638 15.68 23.93 15.53
CA ASP A 638 16.46 22.71 15.74
C ASP A 638 15.58 21.49 15.48
N LEU A 639 15.82 20.80 14.36
CA LEU A 639 14.99 19.69 13.90
C LEU A 639 15.12 18.46 14.82
N ALA A 640 16.18 18.38 15.63
CA ALA A 640 16.30 17.35 16.64
C ALA A 640 15.27 17.52 17.77
N VAL A 641 14.89 18.77 18.06
CA VAL A 641 14.00 19.14 19.16
C VAL A 641 12.57 19.41 18.66
N ASN A 642 12.43 20.04 17.50
CA ASN A 642 11.17 20.40 16.89
C ASN A 642 11.11 19.81 15.47
N PRO A 643 10.72 18.53 15.34
CA PRO A 643 10.64 17.89 14.04
C PRO A 643 9.60 18.57 13.14
N PRO A 644 9.77 18.53 11.80
CA PRO A 644 8.79 19.07 10.87
C PRO A 644 7.43 18.40 11.00
N SER A 645 6.38 19.13 10.60
CA SER A 645 5.06 18.54 10.41
C SER A 645 4.91 17.94 9.01
N LEU A 646 4.08 16.91 8.89
CA LEU A 646 3.77 16.24 7.62
C LEU A 646 2.32 16.51 7.19
N VAL A 647 2.14 16.95 5.95
CA VAL A 647 0.82 17.24 5.35
C VAL A 647 0.70 16.53 4.03
N SER A 648 -0.47 16.00 3.74
CA SER A 648 -0.72 15.33 2.47
C SER A 648 -2.18 15.37 2.06
N HIS A 649 -2.40 15.01 0.80
CA HIS A 649 -3.72 14.95 0.20
C HIS A 649 -3.92 13.62 -0.54
N SER A 650 -5.13 13.10 -0.47
CA SER A 650 -5.62 11.93 -1.19
C SER A 650 -4.67 10.75 -0.98
N PHE A 651 -4.23 10.15 -2.08
CA PHE A 651 -3.33 9.03 -2.11
C PHE A 651 -1.92 9.35 -1.60
N GLY A 652 -1.49 10.61 -1.68
CA GLY A 652 -0.28 11.09 -1.00
C GLY A 652 -0.37 10.85 0.52
N GLY A 653 -1.59 10.80 1.06
CA GLY A 653 -1.85 10.44 2.45
C GLY A 653 -1.59 8.98 2.81
N VAL A 654 -1.70 8.06 1.85
CA VAL A 654 -1.29 6.66 2.06
C VAL A 654 0.22 6.62 2.31
N ASN A 655 0.99 7.27 1.43
CA ASN A 655 2.43 7.36 1.59
C ASN A 655 2.85 8.18 2.83
N ALA A 656 2.11 9.25 3.17
CA ALA A 656 2.40 10.08 4.33
C ALA A 656 2.18 9.31 5.64
N THR A 657 1.15 8.46 5.70
CA THR A 657 0.93 7.59 6.86
C THR A 657 2.11 6.62 7.02
N HIS A 658 2.57 6.01 5.91
CA HIS A 658 3.75 5.14 5.90
C HIS A 658 5.01 5.89 6.34
N THR A 659 5.23 7.09 5.79
CA THR A 659 6.35 7.97 6.13
C THR A 659 6.33 8.35 7.62
N ALA A 660 5.18 8.70 8.17
CA ALA A 660 5.04 9.04 9.59
C ALA A 660 5.33 7.84 10.50
N VAL A 661 4.81 6.65 10.17
CA VAL A 661 5.08 5.43 10.95
C VAL A 661 6.57 5.12 10.98
N TYR A 662 7.24 4.98 9.84
CA TYR A 662 8.67 4.61 9.85
C TYR A 662 9.61 5.77 10.18
N GLY A 663 9.15 7.02 10.07
CA GLY A 663 9.85 8.20 10.54
C GLY A 663 9.92 8.25 12.05
N ASN A 664 8.79 7.99 12.72
CA ASN A 664 8.65 8.02 14.17
C ASN A 664 8.97 6.69 14.87
N LYS A 665 9.06 5.58 14.15
CA LYS A 665 9.49 4.29 14.69
C LYS A 665 10.96 4.34 15.09
N SER A 666 11.24 3.99 16.35
CA SER A 666 12.58 4.01 16.91
C SER A 666 13.48 2.93 16.28
N LEU A 667 14.76 3.25 16.09
CA LEU A 667 15.80 2.28 15.74
C LEU A 667 16.26 1.42 16.94
N GLY A 668 15.85 1.78 18.16
CA GLY A 668 16.23 1.08 19.39
C GLY A 668 17.68 1.33 19.82
N GLY A 669 17.94 1.19 21.13
CA GLY A 669 19.28 1.29 21.72
C GLY A 669 20.06 2.57 21.35
N GLU A 670 21.38 2.44 21.20
CA GLU A 670 22.29 3.56 20.89
C GLU A 670 22.01 4.21 19.52
N LEU A 671 21.52 3.43 18.55
CA LEU A 671 21.15 3.98 17.24
C LEU A 671 19.95 4.90 17.34
N GLY A 672 18.94 4.51 18.11
CA GLY A 672 17.76 5.33 18.34
C GLY A 672 18.14 6.67 18.98
N GLU A 673 18.99 6.63 20.01
CA GLU A 673 19.50 7.84 20.70
C GLU A 673 20.23 8.83 19.77
N LEU A 674 20.87 8.34 18.70
CA LEU A 674 21.70 9.16 17.80
C LEU A 674 20.96 9.64 16.53
N TYR A 675 19.91 8.94 16.11
CA TYR A 675 19.34 9.09 14.78
C TYR A 675 17.82 9.20 14.71
N ASP A 676 17.04 8.82 15.72
CA ASP A 676 15.56 8.85 15.61
C ASP A 676 15.02 10.29 15.38
N ASP A 677 15.66 11.26 16.01
CA ASP A 677 15.38 12.70 15.85
C ASP A 677 15.70 13.24 14.44
N ARG A 678 16.40 12.48 13.61
CA ARG A 678 16.72 12.83 12.21
C ARG A 678 15.67 12.33 11.22
N PHE A 679 14.70 11.53 11.65
CA PHE A 679 13.65 10.95 10.81
C PHE A 679 12.24 11.31 11.26
N SER A 680 12.05 11.63 12.55
CA SER A 680 10.73 11.84 13.13
C SER A 680 9.99 13.07 12.58
N PHE A 681 8.67 13.01 12.72
CA PHE A 681 7.73 14.11 12.45
C PHE A 681 6.97 14.47 13.72
N SER A 682 6.55 15.73 13.84
CA SER A 682 5.84 16.22 15.04
C SER A 682 4.32 16.11 14.94
N LYS A 683 3.77 16.12 13.72
CA LYS A 683 2.32 16.12 13.44
C LYS A 683 2.04 15.51 12.08
N LEU A 684 0.84 14.94 11.93
CA LEU A 684 0.35 14.39 10.66
C LEU A 684 -1.02 14.97 10.30
N ALA A 685 -1.12 15.65 9.15
CA ALA A 685 -2.39 16.10 8.59
C ALA A 685 -2.68 15.40 7.25
N LEU A 686 -3.83 14.73 7.17
CA LEU A 686 -4.27 13.90 6.06
C LEU A 686 -5.56 14.47 5.48
N ALA A 687 -5.55 14.92 4.23
CA ALA A 687 -6.75 15.43 3.55
C ALA A 687 -7.29 14.40 2.56
N ASN A 688 -8.50 13.89 2.78
CA ASN A 688 -9.20 12.95 1.89
C ASN A 688 -8.48 11.60 1.70
N THR A 689 -7.77 11.15 2.73
CA THR A 689 -7.02 9.88 2.74
C THR A 689 -7.90 8.70 3.18
N GLY A 690 -7.70 7.52 2.59
CA GLY A 690 -8.33 6.27 3.03
C GLY A 690 -7.35 5.09 3.09
N SER A 691 -7.86 3.93 3.50
CA SER A 691 -7.16 2.64 3.56
C SER A 691 -7.80 1.59 2.65
N GLN A 692 -7.11 0.47 2.40
CA GLN A 692 -7.43 -0.56 1.41
C GLN A 692 -7.50 -0.02 -0.01
N VAL A 693 -6.35 0.43 -0.50
CA VAL A 693 -6.17 1.02 -1.84
C VAL A 693 -6.87 0.21 -2.95
N PRO A 694 -6.69 -1.12 -3.08
CA PRO A 694 -7.34 -1.89 -4.14
C PRO A 694 -8.86 -1.82 -4.10
N LEU A 695 -9.44 -1.90 -2.90
CA LEU A 695 -10.88 -1.90 -2.70
C LEU A 695 -11.47 -0.50 -2.89
N ILE A 696 -10.74 0.56 -2.51
CA ILE A 696 -11.11 1.94 -2.85
C ILE A 696 -11.19 2.11 -4.37
N LEU A 697 -10.19 1.65 -5.11
CA LEU A 697 -10.12 1.88 -6.56
C LEU A 697 -11.19 1.09 -7.33
N ILE A 698 -11.45 -0.17 -6.96
CA ILE A 698 -12.46 -0.99 -7.64
C ILE A 698 -13.91 -0.56 -7.33
N ASN A 699 -14.12 0.17 -6.24
CA ASN A 699 -15.43 0.71 -5.84
C ASN A 699 -15.52 2.25 -6.01
N SER A 700 -14.52 2.87 -6.62
CA SER A 700 -14.50 4.30 -6.93
C SER A 700 -15.43 4.59 -8.11
N GLU A 701 -16.29 5.61 -8.02
CA GLU A 701 -17.11 6.00 -9.17
C GLU A 701 -16.24 6.48 -10.34
N GLU A 702 -15.10 7.11 -10.03
CA GLU A 702 -14.13 7.63 -11.00
C GLU A 702 -13.26 6.52 -11.63
N TYR A 703 -12.72 5.61 -10.82
CA TYR A 703 -11.70 4.66 -11.27
C TYR A 703 -12.19 3.23 -11.51
N GLN A 704 -13.41 2.86 -11.10
CA GLN A 704 -13.84 1.45 -11.18
C GLN A 704 -13.76 0.88 -12.59
N SER A 705 -14.20 1.62 -13.62
CA SER A 705 -14.27 1.10 -14.99
C SER A 705 -12.88 0.94 -15.60
N LEU A 706 -11.94 1.84 -15.27
CA LEU A 706 -10.53 1.71 -15.64
C LEU A 706 -9.90 0.46 -15.00
N VAL A 707 -10.07 0.28 -13.70
CA VAL A 707 -9.51 -0.89 -12.99
C VAL A 707 -10.14 -2.17 -13.50
N LYS A 708 -11.47 -2.22 -13.63
CA LYS A 708 -12.18 -3.38 -14.14
C LYS A 708 -11.77 -3.72 -15.58
N HIS A 709 -11.56 -2.71 -16.43
CA HIS A 709 -11.01 -2.90 -17.77
C HIS A 709 -9.66 -3.60 -17.72
N ILE A 710 -8.70 -3.08 -16.94
CA ILE A 710 -7.34 -3.62 -16.85
C ILE A 710 -7.37 -5.07 -16.36
N VAL A 711 -8.11 -5.33 -15.28
CA VAL A 711 -8.20 -6.68 -14.69
C VAL A 711 -8.85 -7.65 -15.67
N ALA A 712 -9.95 -7.26 -16.32
CA ALA A 712 -10.63 -8.09 -17.31
C ALA A 712 -9.77 -8.36 -18.54
N ALA A 713 -9.04 -7.35 -19.04
CA ALA A 713 -8.13 -7.47 -20.17
C ALA A 713 -6.94 -8.38 -19.87
N THR A 714 -6.45 -8.40 -18.63
CA THR A 714 -5.36 -9.28 -18.21
C THR A 714 -5.82 -10.73 -18.03
N LEU A 715 -7.02 -10.96 -17.51
CA LEU A 715 -7.41 -12.27 -16.98
C LEU A 715 -8.45 -13.04 -17.82
N SER A 716 -9.24 -12.37 -18.67
CA SER A 716 -10.31 -13.03 -19.42
C SER A 716 -10.06 -13.00 -20.93
N ALA A 717 -9.85 -14.18 -21.51
CA ALA A 717 -9.77 -14.34 -22.97
C ALA A 717 -11.08 -13.95 -23.68
N GLY A 718 -12.23 -14.15 -23.00
CA GLY A 718 -13.53 -13.72 -23.51
C GLY A 718 -13.63 -12.19 -23.62
N TYR A 719 -13.13 -11.47 -22.62
CA TYR A 719 -13.10 -10.01 -22.65
C TYR A 719 -12.05 -9.47 -23.64
N GLN A 720 -10.87 -10.08 -23.74
CA GLN A 720 -9.89 -9.74 -24.79
C GLN A 720 -10.50 -9.84 -26.19
N LYS A 721 -11.26 -10.90 -26.45
CA LYS A 721 -12.02 -11.03 -27.69
C LYS A 721 -13.07 -9.93 -27.88
N PHE A 722 -13.78 -9.54 -26.81
CA PHE A 722 -14.70 -8.41 -26.88
C PHE A 722 -14.00 -7.12 -27.31
N ILE A 723 -12.81 -6.82 -26.76
CA ILE A 723 -12.00 -5.66 -27.15
C ILE A 723 -11.68 -5.72 -28.66
N GLU A 724 -11.19 -6.87 -29.14
CA GLU A 724 -10.85 -7.08 -30.56
C GLU A 724 -12.06 -6.89 -31.49
N ASP A 725 -13.24 -7.35 -31.06
CA ASP A 725 -14.49 -7.27 -31.82
C ASP A 725 -15.14 -5.86 -31.76
N ASN A 726 -14.74 -4.99 -30.81
CA ASN A 726 -15.32 -3.66 -30.59
C ASN A 726 -14.29 -2.51 -30.70
N PRO A 727 -13.52 -2.39 -31.79
CA PRO A 727 -12.44 -1.40 -31.92
C PRO A 727 -12.92 0.05 -31.91
N LEU A 728 -14.21 0.32 -32.16
CA LEU A 728 -14.75 1.69 -32.07
C LEU A 728 -15.06 2.11 -30.63
N ALA A 729 -15.39 1.17 -29.75
CA ALA A 729 -15.66 1.44 -28.34
C ALA A 729 -14.37 1.32 -27.49
N CYS A 730 -13.39 0.55 -27.97
CA CYS A 730 -12.19 0.20 -27.22
C CYS A 730 -10.87 0.68 -27.85
N GLY A 731 -10.91 1.40 -28.98
CA GLY A 731 -9.72 1.73 -29.79
C GLY A 731 -9.03 3.06 -29.51
N ASP A 732 -9.59 3.93 -28.66
CA ASP A 732 -8.88 5.12 -28.17
C ASP A 732 -8.24 4.78 -26.82
N GLU A 733 -6.91 4.70 -26.77
CA GLU A 733 -6.10 4.42 -25.57
C GLU A 733 -6.32 5.42 -24.42
N LYS A 734 -7.07 6.51 -24.68
CA LYS A 734 -7.37 7.57 -23.70
C LYS A 734 -8.71 7.40 -22.98
N ASP A 735 -9.51 6.38 -23.30
CA ASP A 735 -10.83 6.19 -22.67
C ASP A 735 -11.19 4.71 -22.49
N VAL A 736 -10.20 3.92 -22.03
CA VAL A 736 -10.33 2.48 -21.77
C VAL A 736 -11.45 2.13 -20.78
N ALA A 737 -11.84 3.07 -19.90
CA ALA A 737 -12.99 2.96 -19.03
C ALA A 737 -14.31 2.76 -19.82
N LYS A 738 -14.51 3.51 -20.92
CA LYS A 738 -15.70 3.39 -21.78
C LYS A 738 -15.82 2.03 -22.45
N CYS A 739 -14.70 1.36 -22.72
CA CYS A 739 -14.70 0.02 -23.29
C CYS A 739 -15.37 -0.98 -22.32
N TYR A 740 -15.07 -0.88 -21.03
CA TYR A 740 -15.67 -1.74 -20.02
C TYR A 740 -17.17 -1.42 -19.81
N ASP A 741 -17.53 -0.14 -19.77
CA ASP A 741 -18.94 0.27 -19.67
C ASP A 741 -19.78 -0.25 -20.86
N GLU A 742 -19.22 -0.21 -22.07
CA GLU A 742 -19.88 -0.76 -23.26
C GLU A 742 -19.96 -2.29 -23.21
N PHE A 743 -18.95 -2.97 -22.66
CA PHE A 743 -19.01 -4.40 -22.40
C PHE A 743 -20.16 -4.77 -21.46
N GLU A 744 -20.28 -4.12 -20.30
CA GLU A 744 -21.36 -4.39 -19.34
C GLU A 744 -22.74 -4.15 -19.98
N LYS A 745 -22.88 -3.06 -20.73
CA LYS A 745 -24.11 -2.73 -21.45
C LYS A 745 -24.49 -3.77 -22.51
N GLN A 746 -23.52 -4.31 -23.25
CA GLN A 746 -23.78 -5.37 -24.23
C GLN A 746 -24.04 -6.73 -23.56
N ALA A 747 -23.33 -7.05 -22.47
CA ALA A 747 -23.54 -8.25 -21.67
C ALA A 747 -24.98 -8.32 -21.12
N GLY A 748 -25.55 -7.18 -20.72
CA GLY A 748 -26.96 -7.11 -20.29
C GLY A 748 -27.99 -7.51 -21.37
N ASN A 749 -27.58 -7.57 -22.64
CA ASN A 749 -28.47 -7.86 -23.78
C ASN A 749 -28.06 -9.10 -24.60
N ASN A 750 -26.94 -9.76 -24.26
CA ASN A 750 -26.38 -10.89 -25.00
C ASN A 750 -25.95 -12.01 -24.05
N ALA A 751 -26.52 -13.20 -24.22
CA ALA A 751 -26.28 -14.35 -23.34
C ALA A 751 -24.82 -14.86 -23.34
N ASP A 752 -24.13 -14.77 -24.48
CA ASP A 752 -22.72 -15.19 -24.57
C ASP A 752 -21.82 -14.19 -23.83
N LEU A 753 -22.08 -12.89 -23.97
CA LEU A 753 -21.36 -11.85 -23.24
C LEU A 753 -21.73 -11.83 -21.75
N ALA A 754 -22.95 -12.21 -21.37
CA ALA A 754 -23.33 -12.38 -19.97
C ALA A 754 -22.52 -13.49 -19.28
N ALA A 755 -22.19 -14.58 -20.00
CA ALA A 755 -21.30 -15.61 -19.49
C ALA A 755 -19.87 -15.08 -19.28
N VAL A 756 -19.35 -14.29 -20.23
CA VAL A 756 -18.05 -13.61 -20.08
C VAL A 756 -18.07 -12.62 -18.92
N ALA A 757 -19.16 -11.87 -18.73
CA ALA A 757 -19.28 -10.94 -17.60
C ALA A 757 -19.26 -11.67 -16.27
N THR A 758 -19.90 -12.83 -16.17
CA THR A 758 -19.85 -13.69 -14.97
C THR A 758 -18.44 -14.20 -14.69
N GLU A 759 -17.69 -14.60 -15.73
CA GLU A 759 -16.27 -15.00 -15.62
C GLU A 759 -15.38 -13.84 -15.14
N VAL A 760 -15.56 -12.66 -15.73
CA VAL A 760 -14.85 -11.43 -15.37
C VAL A 760 -15.15 -11.02 -13.92
N GLU A 761 -16.40 -11.09 -13.48
CA GLU A 761 -16.78 -10.80 -12.09
C GLU A 761 -16.04 -11.70 -11.09
N GLY A 762 -15.93 -13.00 -11.37
CA GLY A 762 -15.16 -13.92 -10.53
C GLY A 762 -13.68 -13.58 -10.43
N SER A 763 -13.12 -12.97 -11.49
CA SER A 763 -11.72 -12.53 -11.53
C SER A 763 -11.45 -11.32 -10.63
N PHE A 764 -12.45 -10.48 -10.34
CA PHE A 764 -12.30 -9.32 -9.46
C PHE A 764 -12.11 -9.69 -7.99
N ASP A 765 -12.80 -10.72 -7.50
CA ASP A 765 -12.63 -11.20 -6.12
C ASP A 765 -11.21 -11.77 -5.94
N LEU A 766 -10.75 -12.60 -6.88
CA LEU A 766 -9.40 -13.13 -6.84
C LEU A 766 -8.35 -11.99 -6.98
N PHE A 767 -8.59 -10.99 -7.82
CA PHE A 767 -7.71 -9.82 -7.98
C PHE A 767 -7.67 -9.01 -6.69
N GLY A 768 -8.80 -8.81 -6.02
CA GLY A 768 -8.88 -8.08 -4.75
C GLY A 768 -7.99 -8.69 -3.68
N ILE A 769 -7.94 -10.02 -3.58
CA ILE A 769 -7.03 -10.72 -2.65
C ILE A 769 -5.58 -10.52 -3.06
N ALA A 770 -5.24 -10.70 -4.34
CA ALA A 770 -3.87 -10.55 -4.83
C ALA A 770 -3.35 -9.13 -4.59
N ALA A 771 -4.19 -8.14 -4.90
CA ALA A 771 -3.92 -6.72 -4.71
C ALA A 771 -3.74 -6.36 -3.24
N GLN A 772 -4.72 -6.69 -2.39
CA GLN A 772 -4.67 -6.33 -0.97
C GLN A 772 -3.52 -7.05 -0.27
N THR A 773 -3.29 -8.32 -0.59
CA THR A 773 -2.15 -9.07 -0.04
C THR A 773 -0.82 -8.46 -0.47
N SER A 774 -0.68 -7.99 -1.72
CA SER A 774 0.57 -7.38 -2.19
C SER A 774 0.82 -5.99 -1.61
N LEU A 775 -0.23 -5.21 -1.36
CA LEU A 775 -0.16 -3.82 -0.91
C LEU A 775 -0.32 -3.65 0.61
N ASP A 776 -0.66 -4.70 1.37
CA ASP A 776 -0.85 -4.63 2.82
C ASP A 776 0.36 -4.06 3.56
N ASN A 777 1.58 -4.25 3.05
CA ASN A 777 2.80 -3.65 3.59
C ASN A 777 2.81 -2.12 3.58
N ILE A 778 2.11 -1.50 2.62
CA ILE A 778 2.04 -0.04 2.45
C ILE A 778 0.68 0.53 2.85
N ASP A 779 -0.29 -0.32 3.18
CA ASP A 779 -1.67 0.09 3.44
C ASP A 779 -1.83 0.73 4.84
N PRO A 780 -2.45 1.93 4.94
CA PRO A 780 -2.60 2.65 6.20
C PRO A 780 -3.25 1.83 7.33
N VAL A 781 -4.24 0.98 7.03
CA VAL A 781 -4.90 0.19 8.10
C VAL A 781 -3.94 -0.80 8.75
N THR A 782 -2.99 -1.33 7.98
CA THR A 782 -2.02 -2.31 8.44
C THR A 782 -0.85 -1.64 9.16
N ILE A 783 -0.26 -0.61 8.55
CA ILE A 783 0.93 0.05 9.12
C ILE A 783 0.65 0.87 10.38
N THR A 784 -0.58 1.37 10.55
CA THR A 784 -0.97 2.07 11.79
C THR A 784 -1.04 1.14 13.00
N GLY A 785 -1.01 -0.18 12.77
CA GLY A 785 -0.88 -1.20 13.81
C GLY A 785 0.55 -1.52 14.24
N ILE A 786 1.58 -0.96 13.58
CA ILE A 786 2.98 -1.20 13.94
C ILE A 786 3.27 -0.61 15.32
N THR A 787 3.98 -1.39 16.14
CA THR A 787 4.34 -1.02 17.51
C THR A 787 5.83 -0.75 17.67
N ASP A 788 6.18 0.02 18.68
CA ASP A 788 7.55 0.14 19.19
C ASP A 788 7.92 -1.06 20.08
N GLU A 789 9.18 -1.10 20.56
CA GLU A 789 9.70 -2.17 21.43
C GLU A 789 8.89 -2.32 22.72
N ASP A 790 8.30 -1.22 23.22
CA ASP A 790 7.44 -1.21 24.41
C ASP A 790 6.01 -1.74 24.15
N GLY A 791 5.67 -2.08 22.90
CA GLY A 791 4.37 -2.64 22.50
C GLY A 791 3.25 -1.61 22.26
N ASN A 792 3.52 -0.31 22.41
CA ASN A 792 2.59 0.76 22.03
C ASN A 792 2.63 1.00 20.52
N LYS A 793 1.53 1.45 19.90
CA LYS A 793 1.58 1.78 18.47
C LYS A 793 2.46 3.01 18.26
N VAL A 794 3.27 2.98 17.21
CA VAL A 794 4.23 4.06 16.90
C VAL A 794 3.56 5.43 16.82
N LEU A 795 2.35 5.47 16.24
CA LEU A 795 1.65 6.72 16.07
C LEU A 795 0.90 7.19 17.31
N ASP A 796 0.69 6.41 18.39
CA ASP A 796 -0.23 6.76 19.49
C ASP A 796 0.06 8.13 20.14
N GLY A 797 1.34 8.55 20.19
CA GLY A 797 1.76 9.84 20.73
C GLY A 797 1.80 11.01 19.72
N LEU A 798 1.55 10.75 18.45
CA LEU A 798 1.58 11.77 17.39
C LEU A 798 0.21 12.49 17.31
N PRO A 799 0.14 13.83 17.32
CA PRO A 799 -1.06 14.57 16.97
C PRO A 799 -1.45 14.31 15.51
N ILE A 800 -2.74 14.07 15.25
CA ILE A 800 -3.24 13.74 13.91
C ILE A 800 -4.49 14.54 13.56
N TYR A 801 -4.51 15.10 12.36
CA TYR A 801 -5.69 15.69 11.76
C TYR A 801 -6.03 14.90 10.50
N LEU A 802 -7.28 14.45 10.38
CA LEU A 802 -7.81 13.82 9.17
C LEU A 802 -9.05 14.60 8.74
N GLN A 803 -9.25 14.78 7.45
CA GLN A 803 -10.50 15.30 6.93
C GLN A 803 -11.02 14.46 5.77
N GLU A 804 -12.34 14.37 5.66
CA GLU A 804 -13.05 13.81 4.49
C GLU A 804 -14.08 14.81 3.97
N VAL A 805 -14.47 14.64 2.70
CA VAL A 805 -15.63 15.30 2.08
C VAL A 805 -16.76 14.29 1.86
N ALA A 806 -18.00 14.76 1.83
CA ALA A 806 -19.15 13.91 1.52
C ALA A 806 -19.20 13.64 0.02
N SER A 807 -19.76 12.50 -0.39
CA SER A 807 -19.93 12.17 -1.81
C SER A 807 -18.63 12.25 -2.63
N ASP A 808 -17.52 11.85 -2.02
CA ASP A 808 -16.22 11.72 -2.67
C ASP A 808 -16.27 10.60 -3.72
N ASN A 809 -16.40 10.98 -4.99
CA ASN A 809 -16.52 10.06 -6.13
C ASN A 809 -15.20 9.36 -6.45
N THR A 810 -14.07 10.00 -6.10
CA THR A 810 -12.72 9.45 -6.23
C THR A 810 -12.49 8.34 -5.22
N LYS A 811 -12.95 8.54 -3.98
CA LYS A 811 -12.71 7.61 -2.86
C LYS A 811 -13.97 7.37 -2.01
N PRO A 812 -14.52 6.14 -1.99
CA PRO A 812 -15.61 5.81 -1.09
C PRO A 812 -15.24 6.04 0.39
N THR A 813 -16.19 6.59 1.15
CA THR A 813 -15.99 6.86 2.60
C THR A 813 -16.10 5.59 3.44
N ASN A 814 -16.94 4.64 3.00
CA ASN A 814 -17.14 3.29 3.52
C ASN A 814 -17.47 2.35 2.34
N ILE A 815 -17.14 1.08 2.48
CA ILE A 815 -17.52 0.02 1.53
C ILE A 815 -18.17 -1.10 2.33
N ASP A 816 -19.36 -1.53 1.91
CA ASP A 816 -20.07 -2.64 2.57
C ASP A 816 -19.21 -3.90 2.54
N PHE A 817 -19.14 -4.60 3.67
CA PHE A 817 -18.36 -5.84 3.84
C PHE A 817 -16.84 -5.70 3.68
N ALA A 818 -16.31 -4.47 3.58
CA ALA A 818 -14.87 -4.16 3.63
C ALA A 818 -14.58 -3.22 4.81
N PRO A 819 -14.49 -3.76 6.05
CA PRO A 819 -14.46 -2.99 7.30
C PRO A 819 -13.18 -2.15 7.48
N PHE A 820 -12.18 -2.35 6.63
CA PHE A 820 -10.93 -1.62 6.66
C PHE A 820 -10.78 -0.63 5.50
N ALA A 821 -11.77 -0.52 4.59
CA ALA A 821 -11.69 0.34 3.43
C ALA A 821 -12.26 1.75 3.69
N GLY A 822 -11.62 2.77 3.10
CA GLY A 822 -12.09 4.15 3.12
C GLY A 822 -11.52 5.02 4.25
N SER A 823 -11.92 6.29 4.27
CA SER A 823 -11.44 7.30 5.23
C SER A 823 -11.89 7.02 6.66
N ARG A 824 -13.11 6.50 6.84
CA ARG A 824 -13.68 6.24 8.18
C ARG A 824 -13.03 5.03 8.84
N ALA A 825 -12.67 4.01 8.06
CA ALA A 825 -11.90 2.87 8.54
C ALA A 825 -10.51 3.31 9.04
N LEU A 826 -9.82 4.16 8.26
CA LEU A 826 -8.55 4.77 8.66
C LEU A 826 -8.70 5.64 9.92
N ALA A 827 -9.73 6.49 10.00
CA ALA A 827 -10.01 7.30 11.19
C ALA A 827 -10.18 6.44 12.45
N LYS A 828 -10.85 5.29 12.32
CA LYS A 828 -11.02 4.32 13.40
C LYS A 828 -9.71 3.65 13.78
N SER A 829 -8.85 3.27 12.83
CA SER A 829 -7.56 2.63 13.14
C SER A 829 -6.60 3.57 13.88
N LEU A 830 -6.72 4.88 13.59
CA LEU A 830 -5.99 5.98 14.23
C LEU A 830 -6.66 6.50 15.51
N GLY A 831 -7.82 5.98 15.94
CA GLY A 831 -8.46 6.41 17.18
C GLY A 831 -8.87 7.89 17.20
N MET A 832 -9.40 8.39 16.08
CA MET A 832 -9.72 9.81 15.89
C MET A 832 -11.06 10.22 16.51
N ASN A 833 -11.14 11.45 17.02
CA ASN A 833 -12.41 12.05 17.47
C ASN A 833 -13.12 12.72 16.29
N ILE A 834 -14.40 12.38 16.09
CA ILE A 834 -15.21 12.93 14.99
C ILE A 834 -15.55 14.41 15.28
N VAL A 835 -15.41 15.25 14.25
CA VAL A 835 -15.88 16.63 14.19
C VAL A 835 -16.85 16.77 13.01
N ASP A 836 -18.13 16.93 13.34
CA ASP A 836 -19.28 17.00 12.42
C ASP A 836 -20.33 18.01 12.92
N GLN A 837 -21.51 18.08 12.29
CA GLN A 837 -22.57 19.00 12.71
C GLN A 837 -23.09 18.76 14.13
N ASN A 838 -22.95 17.56 14.67
CA ASN A 838 -23.46 17.18 16.00
C ASN A 838 -22.44 17.43 17.12
N SER A 839 -21.22 17.81 16.76
CA SER A 839 -20.15 18.06 17.71
C SER A 839 -20.41 19.30 18.57
N PRO A 840 -19.80 19.42 19.77
CA PRO A 840 -19.96 20.60 20.62
C PRO A 840 -19.58 21.89 19.88
N THR A 841 -20.41 22.93 20.01
CA THR A 841 -20.22 24.19 19.29
C THR A 841 -19.91 25.39 20.18
N ALA A 842 -19.19 26.36 19.61
CA ALA A 842 -19.10 27.73 20.12
C ALA A 842 -19.69 28.72 19.11
N LEU A 843 -20.23 29.84 19.60
CA LEU A 843 -20.75 30.91 18.74
C LEU A 843 -19.68 31.96 18.47
N VAL A 844 -19.37 32.17 17.19
CA VAL A 844 -18.55 33.29 16.71
C VAL A 844 -19.44 34.14 15.79
N GLY A 845 -19.75 35.38 16.21
CA GLY A 845 -20.58 36.28 15.39
C GLY A 845 -22.00 35.75 15.07
N ASN A 846 -22.59 34.96 15.98
CA ASN A 846 -23.86 34.21 15.81
C ASN A 846 -23.80 33.00 14.87
N MET A 847 -22.63 32.65 14.31
CA MET A 847 -22.45 31.40 13.58
C MET A 847 -21.94 30.31 14.53
N PRO A 848 -22.52 29.10 14.52
CA PRO A 848 -22.02 27.96 15.29
C PRO A 848 -20.79 27.33 14.62
N PHE A 849 -19.74 27.11 15.40
CA PHE A 849 -18.50 26.43 15.01
C PHE A 849 -18.36 25.15 15.82
N ALA A 850 -18.27 24.01 15.16
CA ALA A 850 -17.93 22.73 15.78
C ALA A 850 -16.48 22.74 16.25
N LEU A 851 -16.26 22.35 17.50
CA LEU A 851 -14.97 22.44 18.17
C LEU A 851 -14.18 21.13 18.05
N PRO A 852 -12.83 21.20 18.00
CA PRO A 852 -11.98 20.03 18.11
C PRO A 852 -12.10 19.35 19.48
N GLN A 853 -11.78 18.07 19.51
CA GLN A 853 -11.74 17.23 20.69
C GLN A 853 -10.34 16.64 20.83
N GLY A 854 -9.49 17.27 21.65
CA GLY A 854 -8.08 16.88 21.79
C GLY A 854 -7.25 17.16 20.54
N ASP A 855 -6.19 16.38 20.35
CA ASP A 855 -5.16 16.52 19.31
C ASP A 855 -5.31 15.51 18.16
N ARG A 856 -6.40 14.73 18.16
CA ARG A 856 -6.76 13.72 17.16
C ARG A 856 -8.15 13.94 16.61
N ASN A 857 -8.26 14.64 15.48
CA ASN A 857 -9.55 15.11 14.96
C ASN A 857 -9.81 14.61 13.54
N PHE A 858 -10.99 14.03 13.32
CA PHE A 858 -11.50 13.62 12.03
C PHE A 858 -12.67 14.51 11.61
N VAL A 859 -12.40 15.48 10.73
CA VAL A 859 -13.37 16.49 10.29
C VAL A 859 -14.11 16.01 9.05
N LYS A 860 -15.45 16.03 9.09
CA LYS A 860 -16.31 15.55 7.99
C LYS A 860 -16.98 16.73 7.29
N TYR A 861 -16.48 17.14 6.14
CA TYR A 861 -17.05 18.22 5.32
C TYR A 861 -18.24 17.73 4.47
N GLU A 862 -19.22 18.60 4.24
CA GLU A 862 -20.40 18.32 3.43
C GLU A 862 -20.10 18.29 1.91
N GLY A 863 -21.11 17.98 1.09
CA GLY A 863 -20.95 17.62 -0.32
C GLY A 863 -20.85 18.79 -1.30
N VAL A 864 -20.87 20.04 -0.83
CA VAL A 864 -20.39 21.19 -1.62
C VAL A 864 -18.87 21.12 -1.81
N ALA A 865 -18.15 20.55 -0.83
CA ALA A 865 -16.74 20.24 -0.98
C ALA A 865 -16.56 18.97 -1.83
N ASP A 866 -15.53 18.98 -2.66
CA ASP A 866 -15.09 17.88 -3.52
C ASP A 866 -13.73 17.34 -3.05
N HIS A 867 -13.30 16.23 -3.63
CA HIS A 867 -12.02 15.57 -3.37
C HIS A 867 -10.85 16.57 -3.47
N LEU A 868 -10.79 17.40 -4.50
CA LEU A 868 -9.70 18.35 -4.73
C LEU A 868 -9.86 19.70 -3.99
N THR A 869 -10.96 19.94 -3.27
CA THR A 869 -11.25 21.22 -2.60
C THR A 869 -10.14 21.67 -1.64
N PHE A 870 -9.48 20.71 -0.97
CA PHE A 870 -8.33 21.01 -0.12
C PHE A 870 -7.15 21.62 -0.90
N ILE A 871 -6.91 21.17 -2.13
CA ILE A 871 -5.88 21.73 -3.02
C ILE A 871 -6.34 23.10 -3.54
N GLY A 872 -7.57 23.19 -4.03
CA GLY A 872 -8.18 24.42 -4.51
C GLY A 872 -9.67 24.24 -4.81
N ALA A 873 -10.42 25.34 -4.84
CA ALA A 873 -11.86 25.29 -5.11
C ALA A 873 -12.16 24.79 -6.52
N GLN A 874 -13.06 23.81 -6.64
CA GLN A 874 -13.45 23.19 -7.90
C GLN A 874 -14.61 23.95 -8.54
N SER A 875 -15.67 24.23 -7.77
CA SER A 875 -16.88 24.92 -8.23
C SER A 875 -17.01 26.32 -7.61
N SER A 876 -16.41 27.32 -8.26
CA SER A 876 -16.52 28.72 -7.83
C SER A 876 -17.92 29.31 -8.14
N PRO A 877 -18.55 30.07 -7.21
CA PRO A 877 -18.02 30.49 -5.90
C PRO A 877 -18.40 29.57 -4.72
N ASP A 878 -19.20 28.54 -4.94
CA ASP A 878 -19.86 27.75 -3.88
C ASP A 878 -18.88 26.93 -3.03
N ASP A 879 -17.80 26.42 -3.63
CA ASP A 879 -16.78 25.58 -2.98
C ASP A 879 -15.59 26.38 -2.39
N GLU A 880 -15.45 27.66 -2.74
CA GLU A 880 -14.38 28.52 -2.21
C GLU A 880 -14.36 28.57 -0.68
N PRO A 881 -15.54 28.59 0.00
CA PRO A 881 -15.63 28.45 1.43
C PRO A 881 -15.03 27.22 2.06
N HIS A 882 -15.30 26.08 1.47
CA HIS A 882 -14.80 24.81 1.94
C HIS A 882 -13.29 24.75 1.76
N SER A 883 -12.78 25.16 0.59
CA SER A 883 -11.34 25.21 0.33
C SER A 883 -10.58 26.07 1.34
N GLY A 884 -11.10 27.26 1.64
CA GLY A 884 -10.54 28.16 2.64
C GLY A 884 -10.47 27.50 4.03
N HIS A 885 -11.59 26.95 4.50
CA HIS A 885 -11.65 26.31 5.81
C HIS A 885 -10.81 25.05 5.93
N MET A 886 -10.81 24.18 4.93
CA MET A 886 -10.00 22.97 4.93
C MET A 886 -8.52 23.30 5.11
N GLN A 887 -8.02 24.30 4.40
CA GLN A 887 -6.61 24.72 4.50
C GLN A 887 -6.30 25.46 5.82
N THR A 888 -7.17 26.38 6.26
CA THR A 888 -6.95 27.12 7.52
C THR A 888 -6.99 26.21 8.74
N THR A 889 -7.92 25.25 8.79
CA THR A 889 -8.05 24.32 9.92
C THR A 889 -6.81 23.43 10.03
N VAL A 890 -6.31 22.93 8.90
CA VAL A 890 -5.03 22.20 8.85
C VAL A 890 -3.89 23.10 9.35
N LEU A 891 -3.77 24.33 8.85
CA LEU A 891 -2.69 25.23 9.28
C LEU A 891 -2.73 25.50 10.79
N GLU A 892 -3.89 25.80 11.36
CA GLU A 892 -4.06 26.04 12.80
C GLU A 892 -3.59 24.84 13.63
N PHE A 893 -4.04 23.63 13.26
CA PHE A 893 -3.59 22.39 13.88
C PHE A 893 -2.06 22.24 13.85
N LEU A 894 -1.43 22.59 12.72
CA LEU A 894 0.01 22.47 12.54
C LEU A 894 0.83 23.49 13.32
N ILE A 895 0.31 24.70 13.55
CA ILE A 895 1.13 25.80 14.09
C ILE A 895 0.93 26.04 15.57
N ARG A 896 -0.21 25.59 16.12
CA ARG A 896 -0.54 25.79 17.53
C ARG A 896 0.15 24.75 18.41
N ASP A 897 0.62 25.23 19.56
CA ASP A 897 1.30 24.42 20.57
C ASP A 897 0.34 23.41 21.22
N ASP A 898 -0.96 23.72 21.27
CA ASP A 898 -2.01 22.84 21.80
C ASP A 898 -2.59 21.87 20.76
N HIS A 899 -2.11 21.94 19.51
CA HIS A 899 -2.54 21.10 18.38
C HIS A 899 -4.06 21.18 18.11
N SER A 900 -4.68 22.30 18.47
CA SER A 900 -6.10 22.56 18.30
C SER A 900 -6.36 23.42 17.05
N PHE A 901 -7.62 23.79 16.83
CA PHE A 901 -8.08 24.77 15.84
C PHE A 901 -9.33 25.50 16.36
N ASP A 902 -9.63 26.69 15.83
CA ASP A 902 -10.69 27.56 16.35
C ASP A 902 -12.12 27.00 16.13
N GLY A 903 -12.24 25.97 15.30
CA GLY A 903 -13.46 25.22 14.99
C GLY A 903 -13.83 25.30 13.51
N VAL A 904 -14.82 24.51 13.09
CA VAL A 904 -15.35 24.53 11.70
C VAL A 904 -16.83 24.91 11.72
N PRO A 905 -17.29 25.87 10.89
CA PRO A 905 -18.71 26.23 10.81
C PRO A 905 -19.56 25.00 10.55
N THR A 906 -20.62 24.80 11.36
CA THR A 906 -21.43 23.58 11.24
C THR A 906 -22.08 23.44 9.87
N GLN A 907 -22.37 24.55 9.20
CA GLN A 907 -22.95 24.53 7.86
C GLN A 907 -22.04 23.90 6.78
N TYR A 908 -20.74 23.78 7.03
CA TYR A 908 -19.77 23.12 6.12
C TYR A 908 -19.52 21.66 6.47
N LEU A 909 -20.15 21.15 7.53
CA LEU A 909 -19.93 19.80 8.04
C LEU A 909 -21.08 18.88 7.64
N GLN A 910 -20.80 17.59 7.59
CA GLN A 910 -21.83 16.56 7.43
C GLN A 910 -22.70 16.45 8.68
N GLU A 911 -23.96 16.05 8.48
CA GLU A 911 -24.84 15.57 9.54
C GLU A 911 -24.28 14.35 10.28
#